data_AF-A0A094E1V7-F1
#
_entry.id   AF-A0A094E1V7-F1
#
_cell.length_a   1.000
_cell.length_b   1.000
_cell.length_c   1.000
_cell.angle_alpha   90.00
_cell.angle_beta   90.00
_cell.angle_gamma   90.00
#
_symmetry.space_group_name_H-M   'P 1'
#
loop_
_entity.id
_entity.type
_entity.pdbx_description
1 polymer ?
#
loop_
_entity_poly.entity_id
_entity_poly.type
_entity_poly.pdbx_seq_one_letter_code
_entity_poly.pdbx_strand_id
1 'polypeptide(L)'
;MLVSNGLFFLGLALPGALGAPSTSSFNWKISKGNGVNLGGWLIQEAVIDPTWWSQHSGGALDEWGLCAHLGTQCGPVLEQRYATYITPSTIDKLAAAGVNVLRIPTTYAAWVKVPGTQLYTGNQKQFLKNIATYAINKYNMHIIVDVHSLPGGVNGMGFGEAEGHFGWFNNQTALTYSYKAIDAVIAFVQSSGFPQSFTIEPINEPVDNPNMMYFGTPAALSDAGAAWTLEYIKGVIQRVVATNPNIPVMFQGSFRGEAYWSPQFPANTNLVFDVHNYYFAGRPTDSDTVSANICSDAKASAGDGKFPVWIGEWSIQTASNNKLANRRKNLNTGLYAFNKYTQGSAYWTARFYGNVPVEGEGVQGDYWNYESFIDLRLTSHSNKASFELKPYIQRKLVTMSKYETVLEGYEPLKVLVAGGGIGGLSAAIFLRRAGHQVEIFESSRFASEAGAAIHIPSNVNGLLRRMGMIPEDHGANQTEWVSEYRPNGEMVFQKDVRPLSSVFPYPWQLIHRVDLHNALKSIAVSPEGIGHPVVLNLRSKVVSINIDTPSLTLEDGFTYTGDLLIGADGVHSKLRSSIAKDCPLPTPSGSSAFRFLIPADVIRADPKTAHFLERKGEMRLLYGTDRRIVIYPCRNNTLINFVALHPDEETEADGDNWDQAASKDSMLSCFSSYPEDVRLLLAKASAETIKLWKLLDHEELGKDNWVRGKACLLGDAAHAFLPHQGQGGAQAIEDGAALGALFPLGTQASDVPRRLQLYVQARYDRATLVQDFTRQAAFKTTHGKHGGKVIDPMQFTEINFRHDAYDHARGILLRELARNATYRRAAFSFGPSPGPRQDHMGRLRNLGEHSYKTSYLTFKTHKSYISTLLPSEELSIDTNGSWATATLAVTRLANLSWLGGRGYSFFALYIHNVTSDNKTATGALTDNELATGGAKKGDFIPVMFENKADPIITGREELGFSKVFATLEDTSTASSYSLSAGWEGTEFCTLTLEGLVEVPSAEPTTQAPSLHWNAITSSKESGHNYRGTVTVYPPFPTSEGQREWKAGVAKVNFTDLGGQQLVQAFPTLSHIIEGLRGIQIVEVLKSGVLASRDM
;
A
#
# COMPACT_ATOMS: atom_id res chain seq x y z
N MET A 1 -56.60 41.79 -0.06
CA MET A 1 -57.34 40.83 -0.90
C MET A 1 -56.46 39.59 -0.99
N LEU A 2 -56.77 38.49 -0.28
CA LEU A 2 -57.80 37.50 -0.62
C LEU A 2 -57.57 36.97 -2.06
N VAL A 3 -57.44 35.69 -2.38
CA VAL A 3 -57.80 34.42 -1.71
C VAL A 3 -57.28 33.29 -2.65
N SER A 4 -56.85 32.15 -2.06
CA SER A 4 -57.06 30.73 -2.44
C SER A 4 -57.14 30.30 -3.93
N ASN A 5 -56.91 29.07 -4.38
CA ASN A 5 -56.49 27.77 -3.84
C ASN A 5 -56.22 26.87 -5.07
N GLY A 6 -55.23 25.98 -4.98
CA GLY A 6 -55.41 24.57 -5.35
C GLY A 6 -55.05 24.06 -6.76
N LEU A 7 -54.30 22.93 -6.72
CA LEU A 7 -54.16 21.83 -7.70
C LEU A 7 -53.19 22.06 -8.88
N PHE A 8 -52.20 21.23 -9.20
CA PHE A 8 -51.90 19.81 -8.94
C PHE A 8 -50.37 19.62 -8.86
N PHE A 9 -49.85 19.02 -7.78
CA PHE A 9 -48.51 18.44 -7.75
C PHE A 9 -48.56 17.07 -8.44
N LEU A 10 -47.98 16.94 -9.64
CA LEU A 10 -47.57 15.63 -10.16
C LEU A 10 -46.32 15.22 -9.39
N GLY A 11 -46.43 14.12 -8.63
CA GLY A 11 -45.29 13.49 -7.98
C GLY A 11 -44.28 12.98 -9.00
N LEU A 12 -43.02 13.37 -8.81
CA LEU A 12 -41.87 12.66 -9.34
C LEU A 12 -40.86 12.52 -8.18
N ALA A 13 -40.57 11.25 -7.91
CA ALA A 13 -39.78 10.76 -6.81
C ALA A 13 -38.39 11.44 -6.73
N LEU A 14 -37.94 11.63 -5.49
CA LEU A 14 -36.53 11.86 -5.14
C LEU A 14 -35.62 10.92 -5.97
N PRO A 15 -34.63 11.43 -6.74
CA PRO A 15 -33.57 10.59 -7.27
C PRO A 15 -32.77 10.05 -6.09
N GLY A 16 -32.73 8.72 -6.02
CA GLY A 16 -32.25 7.95 -4.89
C GLY A 16 -30.80 8.22 -4.50
N ALA A 17 -30.54 7.92 -3.23
CA ALA A 17 -29.23 7.75 -2.62
C ALA A 17 -28.21 7.23 -3.64
N LEU A 18 -27.14 8.01 -3.85
CA LEU A 18 -25.94 7.53 -4.54
C LEU A 18 -25.47 6.28 -3.80
N GLY A 19 -25.46 5.17 -4.53
CA GLY A 19 -25.36 3.83 -3.98
C GLY A 19 -24.12 3.67 -3.12
N ALA A 20 -24.33 3.14 -1.91
CA ALA A 20 -23.29 2.53 -1.11
C ALA A 20 -22.38 1.67 -2.01
N PRO A 21 -21.06 1.57 -1.74
CA PRO A 21 -20.27 0.47 -2.29
C PRO A 21 -21.08 -0.79 -2.03
N SER A 22 -21.20 -1.72 -2.97
CA SER A 22 -21.99 -2.93 -2.71
C SER A 22 -21.31 -3.73 -1.59
N THR A 23 -21.59 -3.34 -0.36
CA THR A 23 -21.15 -3.96 0.88
C THR A 23 -22.07 -5.13 1.05
N SER A 24 -21.79 -6.21 0.32
CA SER A 24 -22.33 -7.48 0.74
C SER A 24 -21.85 -7.67 2.18
N SER A 25 -22.80 -7.67 3.12
CA SER A 25 -22.54 -8.02 4.51
C SER A 25 -21.71 -9.30 4.57
N PHE A 26 -20.77 -9.39 5.51
CA PHE A 26 -19.97 -10.61 5.66
C PHE A 26 -20.91 -11.78 5.96
N ASN A 27 -21.12 -12.62 4.94
CA ASN A 27 -22.07 -13.71 5.02
C ASN A 27 -21.34 -14.99 5.38
N TRP A 28 -21.44 -15.40 6.64
CA TRP A 28 -20.83 -16.61 7.15
C TRP A 28 -21.22 -17.89 6.39
N LYS A 29 -22.33 -17.93 5.64
CA LYS A 29 -22.65 -19.11 4.82
C LYS A 29 -21.68 -19.34 3.67
N ILE A 30 -21.01 -18.29 3.18
CA ILE A 30 -20.13 -18.36 2.00
C ILE A 30 -18.72 -17.80 2.24
N SER A 31 -18.53 -16.99 3.27
CA SER A 31 -17.25 -16.37 3.60
C SER A 31 -16.36 -17.32 4.42
N LYS A 32 -15.06 -17.33 4.13
CA LYS A 32 -14.04 -18.03 4.92
C LYS A 32 -13.22 -17.04 5.75
N GLY A 33 -13.10 -17.31 7.05
CA GLY A 33 -12.30 -16.53 7.99
C GLY A 33 -11.04 -17.29 8.45
N ASN A 34 -9.88 -16.82 8.03
CA ASN A 34 -8.59 -17.18 8.63
C ASN A 34 -8.27 -16.13 9.71
N GLY A 35 -8.50 -16.49 10.97
CA GLY A 35 -8.45 -15.56 12.07
C GLY A 35 -7.39 -15.84 13.12
N VAL A 36 -7.25 -14.89 14.02
CA VAL A 36 -6.47 -15.01 15.26
C VAL A 36 -7.22 -14.25 16.37
N ASN A 37 -7.17 -14.78 17.59
CA ASN A 37 -7.71 -14.11 18.77
C ASN A 37 -6.75 -13.03 19.28
N LEU A 38 -7.30 -11.93 19.79
CA LEU A 38 -6.56 -10.92 20.55
C LEU A 38 -6.73 -11.14 22.06
N GLY A 39 -6.52 -12.38 22.50
CA GLY A 39 -6.62 -12.80 23.91
C GLY A 39 -5.51 -12.22 24.78
N GLY A 40 -5.79 -12.02 26.07
CA GLY A 40 -4.85 -11.40 27.02
C GLY A 40 -4.71 -9.87 26.86
N TRP A 41 -5.58 -9.25 26.04
CA TRP A 41 -5.59 -7.81 25.77
C TRP A 41 -6.68 -7.08 26.54
N LEU A 42 -7.97 -7.22 26.18
CA LEU A 42 -9.10 -6.55 26.85
C LEU A 42 -9.79 -7.42 27.92
N ILE A 43 -9.30 -8.65 28.07
CA ILE A 43 -9.55 -9.58 29.16
C ILE A 43 -8.23 -10.24 29.52
N GLN A 44 -7.96 -10.40 30.82
CA GLN A 44 -6.68 -10.88 31.32
C GLN A 44 -6.78 -12.31 31.84
N GLU A 45 -5.79 -13.12 31.48
CA GLU A 45 -5.62 -14.47 32.00
C GLU A 45 -4.17 -14.67 32.42
N ALA A 46 -3.96 -15.29 33.59
CA ALA A 46 -2.65 -15.48 34.18
C ALA A 46 -1.65 -16.22 33.27
N VAL A 47 -2.16 -17.19 32.50
CA VAL A 47 -1.35 -18.08 31.66
C VAL A 47 -0.78 -17.38 30.42
N ILE A 48 -1.43 -16.31 29.93
CA ILE A 48 -1.04 -15.66 28.66
C ILE A 48 0.24 -14.84 28.84
N ASP A 49 0.40 -14.17 29.98
CA ASP A 49 1.56 -13.33 30.27
C ASP A 49 1.90 -13.43 31.77
N PRO A 50 2.54 -14.54 32.20
CA PRO A 50 2.77 -14.81 33.63
C PRO A 50 3.74 -13.81 34.26
N THR A 51 4.65 -13.23 33.47
CA THR A 51 5.56 -12.18 33.93
C THR A 51 4.77 -10.92 34.27
N TRP A 52 3.92 -10.44 33.36
CA TRP A 52 3.07 -9.29 33.67
C TRP A 52 2.08 -9.63 34.80
N TRP A 53 1.51 -10.83 34.80
CA TRP A 53 0.54 -11.25 35.82
C TRP A 53 1.15 -11.22 37.23
N SER A 54 2.30 -11.87 37.42
CA SER A 54 2.97 -11.94 38.73
C SER A 54 3.38 -10.58 39.30
N GLN A 55 3.60 -9.58 38.43
CA GLN A 55 3.92 -8.22 38.86
C GLN A 55 2.72 -7.45 39.41
N HIS A 56 1.50 -7.81 39.02
CA HIS A 56 0.31 -6.99 39.28
C HIS A 56 -0.80 -7.72 40.05
N SER A 57 -0.89 -9.04 39.95
CA SER A 57 -2.04 -9.80 40.45
C SER A 57 -2.07 -9.99 41.96
N GLY A 58 -0.95 -9.80 42.65
CA GLY A 58 -0.84 -10.12 44.08
C GLY A 58 -1.07 -11.61 44.39
N GLY A 59 -0.91 -12.50 43.41
CA GLY A 59 -1.22 -13.93 43.54
C GLY A 59 -2.68 -14.29 43.24
N ALA A 60 -3.49 -13.34 42.75
CA ALA A 60 -4.84 -13.64 42.29
C ALA A 60 -4.86 -14.65 41.12
N LEU A 61 -5.92 -15.45 41.08
CA LEU A 61 -6.14 -16.48 40.07
C LEU A 61 -6.73 -15.91 38.77
N ASP A 62 -7.45 -14.80 38.85
CA ASP A 62 -8.23 -14.19 37.76
C ASP A 62 -8.17 -12.65 37.74
N GLU A 63 -8.74 -12.04 36.71
CA GLU A 63 -8.77 -10.59 36.53
C GLU A 63 -9.58 -9.90 37.64
N TRP A 64 -10.62 -10.57 38.14
CA TRP A 64 -11.44 -10.09 39.25
C TRP A 64 -10.60 -9.89 40.52
N GLY A 65 -9.86 -10.92 40.94
CA GLY A 65 -8.97 -10.86 42.09
C GLY A 65 -7.79 -9.92 41.86
N LEU A 66 -7.24 -9.85 40.64
CA LEU A 66 -6.20 -8.88 40.28
C LEU A 66 -6.70 -7.45 40.50
N CYS A 67 -7.90 -7.13 40.05
CA CYS A 67 -8.44 -5.78 40.22
C CYS A 67 -8.86 -5.47 41.64
N ALA A 68 -9.39 -6.45 42.38
CA ALA A 68 -9.63 -6.32 43.81
C ALA A 68 -8.33 -6.05 44.58
N HIS A 69 -7.23 -6.73 44.22
CA HIS A 69 -5.91 -6.54 44.82
C HIS A 69 -5.33 -5.14 44.53
N LEU A 70 -5.38 -4.71 43.26
CA LEU A 70 -4.84 -3.41 42.84
C LEU A 70 -5.67 -2.22 43.31
N GLY A 71 -6.96 -2.41 43.64
CA GLY A 71 -7.86 -1.34 44.05
C GLY A 71 -7.90 -0.21 43.02
N THR A 72 -7.54 1.01 43.44
CA THR A 72 -7.53 2.18 42.54
C THR A 72 -6.48 2.11 41.43
N GLN A 73 -5.48 1.23 41.54
CA GLN A 73 -4.44 1.03 40.52
C GLN A 73 -4.85 0.06 39.40
N CYS A 74 -5.95 -0.69 39.57
CA CYS A 74 -6.45 -1.62 38.54
C CYS A 74 -6.65 -0.91 37.19
N GLY A 75 -7.31 0.26 37.20
CA GLY A 75 -7.55 1.05 35.99
C GLY A 75 -6.26 1.49 35.28
N PRO A 76 -5.38 2.28 35.92
CA PRO A 76 -4.11 2.69 35.31
C PRO A 76 -3.27 1.54 34.74
N VAL A 77 -3.16 0.42 35.47
CA VAL A 77 -2.39 -0.76 35.04
C VAL A 77 -3.00 -1.40 33.80
N LEU A 78 -4.32 -1.58 33.78
CA LEU A 78 -5.03 -2.17 32.65
C LEU A 78 -5.04 -1.23 31.43
N GLU A 79 -5.26 0.07 31.60
CA GLU A 79 -5.23 1.04 30.50
C GLU A 79 -3.84 1.10 29.84
N GLN A 80 -2.76 1.02 30.62
CA GLN A 80 -1.40 0.92 30.07
C GLN A 80 -1.24 -0.36 29.24
N ARG A 81 -1.74 -1.49 29.73
CA ARG A 81 -1.72 -2.75 28.98
C ARG A 81 -2.55 -2.67 27.71
N TYR A 82 -3.74 -2.09 27.76
CA TYR A 82 -4.61 -1.91 26.59
C TYR A 82 -3.93 -1.06 25.51
N ALA A 83 -3.18 -0.02 25.90
CA ALA A 83 -2.47 0.85 24.98
C ALA A 83 -1.22 0.23 24.33
N THR A 84 -0.60 -0.75 24.98
CA THR A 84 0.75 -1.22 24.61
C THR A 84 0.81 -2.68 24.15
N TYR A 85 -0.14 -3.53 24.58
CA TYR A 85 -0.09 -4.97 24.33
C TYR A 85 -0.49 -5.35 22.91
N ILE A 86 -1.51 -4.72 22.32
CA ILE A 86 -1.88 -4.88 20.90
C ILE A 86 -1.85 -3.50 20.24
N THR A 87 -1.12 -3.38 19.13
CA THR A 87 -0.93 -2.11 18.41
C THR A 87 -1.15 -2.29 16.91
N PRO A 88 -1.21 -1.20 16.11
CA PRO A 88 -1.29 -1.31 14.66
C PRO A 88 -0.21 -2.18 14.01
N SER A 89 1.00 -2.28 14.60
CA SER A 89 2.06 -3.14 14.08
C SER A 89 1.78 -4.63 14.29
N THR A 90 1.08 -5.00 15.37
CA THR A 90 0.55 -6.37 15.56
C THR A 90 -0.38 -6.73 14.41
N ILE A 91 -1.30 -5.82 14.06
CA ILE A 91 -2.26 -6.03 12.97
C ILE A 91 -1.54 -6.15 11.62
N ASP A 92 -0.53 -5.31 11.37
CA ASP A 92 0.28 -5.39 10.15
C ASP A 92 0.98 -6.75 10.00
N LYS A 93 1.54 -7.28 11.10
CA LYS A 93 2.19 -8.59 11.12
C LYS A 93 1.20 -9.73 10.87
N LEU A 94 0.04 -9.72 11.54
CA LEU A 94 -1.02 -10.71 11.34
C LEU A 94 -1.55 -10.68 9.90
N ALA A 95 -1.80 -9.49 9.34
CA ALA A 95 -2.26 -9.32 7.97
C ALA A 95 -1.25 -9.88 6.95
N ALA A 96 0.05 -9.66 7.17
CA ALA A 96 1.11 -10.19 6.32
C ALA A 96 1.14 -11.73 6.28
N ALA A 97 0.64 -12.40 7.32
CA ALA A 97 0.48 -13.84 7.39
C ALA A 97 -0.86 -14.36 6.84
N GLY A 98 -1.67 -13.49 6.24
CA GLY A 98 -2.96 -13.86 5.64
C GLY A 98 -4.13 -13.94 6.63
N VAL A 99 -3.99 -13.36 7.83
CA VAL A 99 -5.11 -13.20 8.77
C VAL A 99 -6.09 -12.18 8.21
N ASN A 100 -7.38 -12.53 8.15
CA ASN A 100 -8.45 -11.68 7.63
C ASN A 100 -9.65 -11.56 8.60
N VAL A 101 -9.61 -12.24 9.75
CA VAL A 101 -10.61 -12.10 10.82
C VAL A 101 -9.90 -11.89 12.15
N LEU A 102 -10.37 -10.97 12.97
CA LEU A 102 -9.90 -10.79 14.34
C LEU A 102 -11.04 -11.09 15.31
N ARG A 103 -10.84 -12.05 16.21
CA ARG A 103 -11.74 -12.27 17.34
C ARG A 103 -11.18 -11.53 18.55
N ILE A 104 -11.99 -10.66 19.15
CA ILE A 104 -11.56 -9.75 20.20
C ILE A 104 -12.40 -10.02 21.46
N PRO A 105 -11.89 -10.86 22.38
CA PRO A 105 -12.50 -11.10 23.68
C PRO A 105 -12.52 -9.84 24.54
N THR A 106 -13.64 -9.59 25.19
CA THR A 106 -13.86 -8.47 26.10
C THR A 106 -14.61 -8.92 27.35
N THR A 107 -14.32 -8.34 28.50
CA THR A 107 -15.20 -8.51 29.66
C THR A 107 -16.51 -7.74 29.49
N TYR A 108 -17.60 -8.14 30.15
CA TYR A 108 -18.82 -7.33 30.17
C TYR A 108 -18.59 -5.91 30.72
N ALA A 109 -17.57 -5.72 31.56
CA ALA A 109 -17.27 -4.45 32.23
C ALA A 109 -16.83 -3.35 31.26
N ALA A 110 -16.39 -3.70 30.04
CA ALA A 110 -16.18 -2.76 28.94
C ALA A 110 -17.50 -2.12 28.44
N TRP A 111 -18.62 -2.82 28.62
CA TRP A 111 -19.90 -2.51 28.00
C TRP A 111 -20.91 -1.96 29.00
N VAL A 112 -20.92 -2.52 30.21
CA VAL A 112 -21.87 -2.16 31.27
C VAL A 112 -21.20 -2.16 32.64
N LYS A 113 -21.50 -1.13 33.44
CA LYS A 113 -21.09 -1.08 34.84
C LYS A 113 -22.11 -1.82 35.71
N VAL A 114 -21.68 -2.89 36.36
CA VAL A 114 -22.53 -3.71 37.25
C VAL A 114 -22.18 -3.41 38.70
N PRO A 115 -23.16 -3.13 39.59
CA PRO A 115 -22.87 -2.95 41.01
C PRO A 115 -22.18 -4.18 41.62
N GLY A 116 -21.10 -3.95 42.36
CA GLY A 116 -20.34 -5.01 43.04
C GLY A 116 -19.29 -5.71 42.18
N THR A 117 -19.23 -5.45 40.87
CA THR A 117 -18.15 -6.00 40.03
C THR A 117 -16.79 -5.48 40.47
N GLN A 118 -15.77 -6.36 40.48
CA GLN A 118 -14.37 -5.95 40.63
C GLN A 118 -13.68 -5.73 39.28
N LEU A 119 -14.30 -6.15 38.18
CA LEU A 119 -13.75 -5.94 36.85
C LEU A 119 -13.73 -4.45 36.51
N TYR A 120 -12.69 -4.04 35.79
CA TYR A 120 -12.48 -2.64 35.44
C TYR A 120 -13.44 -2.16 34.36
N THR A 121 -14.09 -1.01 34.60
CA THR A 121 -14.82 -0.26 33.57
C THR A 121 -14.01 0.99 33.20
N GLY A 122 -13.47 1.04 31.99
CA GLY A 122 -12.67 2.16 31.48
C GLY A 122 -12.78 2.33 29.96
N ASN A 123 -11.65 2.57 29.31
CA ASN A 123 -11.59 2.91 27.88
C ASN A 123 -11.45 1.71 26.93
N GLN A 124 -11.75 0.48 27.37
CA GLN A 124 -11.63 -0.72 26.53
C GLN A 124 -12.28 -0.56 25.15
N LYS A 125 -13.49 0.04 25.10
CA LYS A 125 -14.22 0.32 23.85
C LYS A 125 -13.45 1.23 22.90
N GLN A 126 -12.70 2.19 23.42
CA GLN A 126 -11.89 3.11 22.61
C GLN A 126 -10.69 2.37 22.00
N PHE A 127 -10.00 1.53 22.80
CA PHE A 127 -8.90 0.70 22.30
C PHE A 127 -9.38 -0.30 21.24
N LEU A 128 -10.49 -0.99 21.50
CA LEU A 128 -11.15 -1.88 20.55
C LEU A 128 -11.51 -1.14 19.26
N LYS A 129 -12.13 0.05 19.36
CA LYS A 129 -12.46 0.88 18.19
C LYS A 129 -11.23 1.23 17.37
N ASN A 130 -10.15 1.65 18.02
CA ASN A 130 -8.92 2.07 17.34
C ASN A 130 -8.32 0.92 16.52
N ILE A 131 -8.17 -0.26 17.13
CA ILE A 131 -7.60 -1.44 16.46
C ILE A 131 -8.56 -2.00 15.39
N ALA A 132 -9.85 -2.13 15.69
CA ALA A 132 -10.85 -2.60 14.73
C ALA A 132 -10.93 -1.66 13.51
N THR A 133 -10.98 -0.34 13.72
CA THR A 133 -11.00 0.65 12.64
C THR A 133 -9.75 0.56 11.78
N TYR A 134 -8.58 0.38 12.39
CA TYR A 134 -7.32 0.21 11.65
C TYR A 134 -7.32 -1.09 10.81
N ALA A 135 -7.71 -2.21 11.41
CA ALA A 135 -7.80 -3.52 10.76
C ALA A 135 -8.81 -3.54 9.59
N ILE A 136 -9.99 -2.95 9.79
CA ILE A 136 -11.03 -2.82 8.77
C ILE A 136 -10.54 -1.90 7.65
N ASN A 137 -10.08 -0.68 7.95
CA ASN A 137 -9.71 0.29 6.92
C ASN A 137 -8.49 -0.14 6.10
N LYS A 138 -7.47 -0.70 6.75
CA LYS A 138 -6.21 -1.05 6.08
C LYS A 138 -6.27 -2.41 5.39
N TYR A 139 -6.92 -3.39 6.00
CA TYR A 139 -6.87 -4.79 5.57
C TYR A 139 -8.23 -5.40 5.23
N ASN A 140 -9.33 -4.66 5.43
CA ASN A 140 -10.70 -5.17 5.29
C ASN A 140 -10.91 -6.45 6.11
N MET A 141 -10.32 -6.50 7.31
CA MET A 141 -10.54 -7.59 8.25
C MET A 141 -11.96 -7.55 8.79
N HIS A 142 -12.52 -8.74 9.01
CA HIS A 142 -13.79 -8.89 9.75
C HIS A 142 -13.51 -8.98 11.24
N ILE A 143 -14.33 -8.35 12.08
CA ILE A 143 -14.11 -8.26 13.52
C ILE A 143 -15.23 -9.01 14.24
N ILE A 144 -14.87 -9.92 15.14
CA ILE A 144 -15.81 -10.54 16.08
C ILE A 144 -15.60 -9.86 17.43
N VAL A 145 -16.65 -9.19 17.92
CA VAL A 145 -16.68 -8.64 19.27
C VAL A 145 -17.29 -9.69 20.17
N ASP A 146 -16.45 -10.27 21.01
CA ASP A 146 -16.81 -11.35 21.92
C ASP A 146 -16.96 -10.80 23.34
N VAL A 147 -18.18 -10.90 23.87
CA VAL A 147 -18.48 -10.62 25.28
C VAL A 147 -18.21 -11.88 26.08
N HIS A 148 -16.93 -12.03 26.41
CA HIS A 148 -16.33 -13.26 26.89
C HIS A 148 -16.75 -13.63 28.32
N SER A 149 -17.09 -12.61 29.13
CA SER A 149 -17.71 -12.78 30.45
C SER A 149 -19.09 -12.13 30.49
N LEU A 150 -20.02 -12.69 31.28
CA LEU A 150 -21.30 -12.06 31.58
C LEU A 150 -21.50 -11.88 33.10
N PRO A 151 -22.30 -10.89 33.52
CA PRO A 151 -22.52 -10.59 34.93
C PRO A 151 -23.01 -11.82 35.71
N GLY A 152 -22.34 -12.17 36.81
CA GLY A 152 -22.62 -13.34 37.63
C GLY A 152 -21.79 -14.58 37.28
N GLY A 153 -21.09 -14.60 36.15
CA GLY A 153 -20.18 -15.67 35.75
C GLY A 153 -20.89 -16.84 35.05
N VAL A 154 -20.40 -17.16 33.86
CA VAL A 154 -21.02 -18.14 32.94
C VAL A 154 -20.44 -19.54 33.04
N ASN A 155 -19.32 -19.74 33.72
CA ASN A 155 -18.61 -21.03 33.71
C ASN A 155 -17.71 -21.31 34.92
N GLY A 156 -17.70 -20.44 35.93
CA GLY A 156 -16.86 -20.60 37.12
C GLY A 156 -15.37 -20.39 36.89
N MET A 157 -14.96 -19.93 35.70
CA MET A 157 -13.57 -19.63 35.38
C MET A 157 -13.37 -18.11 35.37
N GLY A 158 -12.14 -17.65 35.61
CA GLY A 158 -11.78 -16.24 35.62
C GLY A 158 -12.21 -15.49 34.35
N PHE A 159 -12.11 -16.14 33.19
CA PHE A 159 -12.51 -15.54 31.92
C PHE A 159 -14.04 -15.46 31.72
N GLY A 160 -14.83 -16.24 32.45
CA GLY A 160 -16.29 -16.15 32.44
C GLY A 160 -16.87 -15.10 33.38
N GLU A 161 -16.11 -14.69 34.41
CA GLU A 161 -16.23 -13.45 35.21
C GLU A 161 -15.18 -13.45 36.33
N ALA A 162 -15.17 -14.54 37.10
CA ALA A 162 -14.28 -14.81 38.23
C ALA A 162 -14.33 -16.31 38.57
N GLU A 163 -13.26 -16.83 39.16
CA GLU A 163 -13.15 -18.20 39.64
C GLU A 163 -14.28 -18.52 40.63
N GLY A 164 -14.99 -19.62 40.39
CA GLY A 164 -16.12 -20.09 41.18
C GLY A 164 -17.45 -19.38 40.91
N HIS A 165 -17.52 -18.39 40.01
CA HIS A 165 -18.77 -17.68 39.70
C HIS A 165 -19.61 -18.41 38.63
N PHE A 166 -20.77 -18.94 39.07
CA PHE A 166 -21.80 -19.59 38.23
C PHE A 166 -23.16 -18.88 38.32
N GLY A 167 -23.20 -17.69 38.91
CA GLY A 167 -24.41 -16.95 39.26
C GLY A 167 -25.16 -16.32 38.08
N TRP A 168 -24.73 -16.53 36.84
CA TRP A 168 -25.45 -16.08 35.65
C TRP A 168 -26.71 -16.93 35.36
N PHE A 169 -26.64 -18.24 35.59
CA PHE A 169 -27.75 -19.15 35.30
C PHE A 169 -28.94 -18.94 36.24
N ASN A 170 -30.15 -18.92 35.67
CA ASN A 170 -31.41 -18.69 36.40
C ASN A 170 -31.45 -17.39 37.22
N ASN A 171 -30.67 -16.37 36.82
CA ASN A 171 -30.59 -15.09 37.51
C ASN A 171 -31.07 -13.94 36.61
N GLN A 172 -32.27 -13.44 36.88
CA GLN A 172 -32.87 -12.39 36.06
C GLN A 172 -32.10 -11.05 36.09
N THR A 173 -31.44 -10.74 37.20
CA THR A 173 -30.62 -9.52 37.33
C THR A 173 -29.38 -9.62 36.44
N ALA A 174 -28.68 -10.75 36.50
CA ALA A 174 -27.56 -11.07 35.62
C ALA A 174 -27.97 -11.03 34.14
N LEU A 175 -29.10 -11.64 33.79
CA LEU A 175 -29.65 -11.61 32.44
C LEU A 175 -29.97 -10.19 31.96
N THR A 176 -30.53 -9.35 32.83
CA THR A 176 -30.83 -7.94 32.51
C THR A 176 -29.56 -7.14 32.24
N TYR A 177 -28.50 -7.32 33.04
CA TYR A 177 -27.22 -6.67 32.77
C TYR A 177 -26.51 -7.24 31.54
N SER A 178 -26.66 -8.54 31.27
CA SER A 178 -26.17 -9.17 30.04
C SER A 178 -26.79 -8.49 28.81
N TYR A 179 -28.11 -8.29 28.80
CA TYR A 179 -28.77 -7.55 27.72
C TYR A 179 -28.29 -6.09 27.62
N LYS A 180 -28.03 -5.40 28.74
CA LYS A 180 -27.45 -4.05 28.70
C LYS A 180 -26.05 -4.03 28.08
N ALA A 181 -25.23 -5.05 28.37
CA ALA A 181 -23.92 -5.19 27.74
C ALA A 181 -24.08 -5.39 26.21
N ILE A 182 -24.98 -6.27 25.79
CA ILE A 182 -25.26 -6.51 24.37
C ILE A 182 -25.85 -5.29 23.68
N ASP A 183 -26.77 -4.56 24.30
CA ASP A 183 -27.32 -3.33 23.74
C ASP A 183 -26.18 -2.29 23.51
N ALA A 184 -25.19 -2.23 24.41
CA ALA A 184 -24.01 -1.40 24.24
C ALA A 184 -23.07 -1.90 23.12
N VAL A 185 -22.91 -3.22 22.94
CA VAL A 185 -22.17 -3.80 21.81
C VAL A 185 -22.87 -3.52 20.47
N ILE A 186 -24.19 -3.71 20.41
CA ILE A 186 -25.00 -3.39 19.24
C ILE A 186 -24.85 -1.91 18.89
N ALA A 187 -24.98 -1.02 19.88
CA ALA A 187 -24.78 0.41 19.68
C ALA A 187 -23.35 0.73 19.18
N PHE A 188 -22.34 0.05 19.71
CA PHE A 188 -20.96 0.19 19.27
C PHE A 188 -20.75 -0.25 17.81
N VAL A 189 -21.25 -1.44 17.45
CA VAL A 189 -21.16 -1.96 16.08
C VAL A 189 -21.94 -1.08 15.11
N GLN A 190 -23.16 -0.69 15.46
CA GLN A 190 -24.01 0.15 14.63
C GLN A 190 -23.39 1.54 14.41
N SER A 191 -22.74 2.12 15.42
CA SER A 191 -22.06 3.42 15.34
C SER A 191 -20.60 3.35 14.88
N SER A 192 -20.11 2.16 14.50
CA SER A 192 -18.71 1.97 14.10
C SER A 192 -18.35 2.62 12.76
N GLY A 193 -19.35 2.93 11.92
CA GLY A 193 -19.17 3.33 10.52
C GLY A 193 -19.02 2.14 9.56
N PHE A 194 -18.80 0.93 10.07
CA PHE A 194 -18.65 -0.30 9.28
C PHE A 194 -19.41 -1.49 9.90
N PRO A 195 -20.71 -1.38 10.23
CA PRO A 195 -21.45 -2.46 10.90
C PRO A 195 -21.41 -3.79 10.13
N GLN A 196 -21.24 -3.76 8.80
CA GLN A 196 -21.07 -4.92 7.94
C GLN A 196 -19.79 -5.74 8.19
N SER A 197 -18.79 -5.14 8.83
CA SER A 197 -17.48 -5.74 9.14
C SER A 197 -17.41 -6.32 10.55
N PHE A 198 -18.56 -6.43 11.23
CA PHE A 198 -18.64 -6.95 12.58
C PHE A 198 -19.57 -8.16 12.67
N THR A 199 -19.21 -9.07 13.57
CA THR A 199 -20.07 -10.11 14.14
C THR A 199 -20.14 -9.88 15.64
N ILE A 200 -21.30 -10.10 16.25
CA ILE A 200 -21.47 -10.03 17.70
C ILE A 200 -21.49 -11.46 18.26
N GLU A 201 -20.53 -11.77 19.12
CA GLU A 201 -20.51 -12.99 19.91
C GLU A 201 -20.90 -12.65 21.35
N PRO A 202 -22.11 -13.02 21.82
CA PRO A 202 -22.68 -12.46 23.04
C PRO A 202 -22.41 -13.28 24.29
N ILE A 203 -21.78 -14.45 24.17
CA ILE A 203 -21.45 -15.34 25.27
C ILE A 203 -20.32 -16.27 24.84
N ASN A 204 -19.46 -16.64 25.79
CA ASN A 204 -18.35 -17.55 25.58
C ASN A 204 -18.38 -18.68 26.61
N GLU A 205 -18.32 -19.92 26.13
CA GLU A 205 -18.22 -21.16 26.91
C GLU A 205 -19.14 -21.24 28.14
N PRO A 206 -20.48 -21.11 28.00
CA PRO A 206 -21.39 -21.25 29.15
C PRO A 206 -21.37 -22.68 29.69
N VAL A 207 -21.16 -22.83 30.99
CA VAL A 207 -21.03 -24.11 31.72
C VAL A 207 -21.69 -23.95 33.09
N ASP A 208 -22.72 -24.74 33.38
CA ASP A 208 -23.38 -24.76 34.69
C ASP A 208 -22.98 -25.97 35.54
N ASN A 209 -22.17 -26.87 34.99
CA ASN A 209 -21.63 -28.02 35.70
C ASN A 209 -20.24 -27.70 36.26
N PRO A 210 -20.07 -27.56 37.58
CA PRO A 210 -18.79 -27.15 38.18
C PRO A 210 -17.71 -28.24 38.14
N ASN A 211 -18.04 -29.45 37.68
CA ASN A 211 -17.06 -30.51 37.57
C ASN A 211 -16.19 -30.31 36.31
N MET A 212 -14.96 -29.83 36.53
CA MET A 212 -13.98 -29.56 35.48
C MET A 212 -13.62 -30.77 34.61
N MET A 213 -13.89 -32.01 35.04
CA MET A 213 -13.71 -33.19 34.17
C MET A 213 -14.64 -33.18 32.95
N TYR A 214 -15.76 -32.45 33.03
CA TYR A 214 -16.69 -32.31 31.91
C TYR A 214 -16.42 -31.06 31.07
N PHE A 215 -15.57 -30.14 31.52
CA PHE A 215 -15.20 -28.95 30.74
C PHE A 215 -14.56 -29.38 29.41
N GLY A 216 -14.92 -28.73 28.32
CA GLY A 216 -14.54 -29.17 26.97
C GLY A 216 -15.43 -30.27 26.38
N THR A 217 -16.48 -30.71 27.08
CA THR A 217 -17.40 -31.77 26.61
C THR A 217 -18.87 -31.31 26.67
N PRO A 218 -19.78 -31.94 25.89
CA PRO A 218 -21.22 -31.62 25.94
C PRO A 218 -21.85 -31.69 27.33
N ALA A 219 -21.26 -32.45 28.27
CA ALA A 219 -21.74 -32.62 29.64
C ALA A 219 -21.45 -31.42 30.56
N ALA A 220 -20.65 -30.45 30.11
CA ALA A 220 -20.38 -29.21 30.83
C ALA A 220 -21.63 -28.33 30.99
N LEU A 221 -22.56 -28.43 30.05
CA LEU A 221 -23.82 -27.68 30.07
C LEU A 221 -24.98 -28.65 30.27
N SER A 222 -25.69 -28.53 31.38
CA SER A 222 -26.92 -29.29 31.65
C SER A 222 -28.04 -28.84 30.71
N ASP A 223 -29.13 -29.62 30.61
CA ASP A 223 -30.27 -29.21 29.78
C ASP A 223 -30.99 -27.97 30.35
N ALA A 224 -30.94 -27.74 31.66
CA ALA A 224 -31.47 -26.52 32.27
C ALA A 224 -30.61 -25.29 31.94
N GLY A 225 -29.28 -25.42 32.05
CA GLY A 225 -28.33 -24.40 31.61
C GLY A 225 -28.44 -24.12 30.12
N ALA A 226 -28.67 -25.16 29.30
CA ALA A 226 -28.90 -25.03 27.88
C ALA A 226 -30.20 -24.28 27.56
N ALA A 227 -31.28 -24.54 28.29
CA ALA A 227 -32.55 -23.81 28.15
C ALA A 227 -32.39 -22.32 28.49
N TRP A 228 -31.65 -22.00 29.57
CA TRP A 228 -31.35 -20.61 29.96
C TRP A 228 -30.48 -19.90 28.91
N THR A 229 -29.45 -20.59 28.40
CA THR A 229 -28.59 -20.08 27.32
C THR A 229 -29.40 -19.83 26.04
N LEU A 230 -30.35 -20.71 25.74
CA LEU A 230 -31.25 -20.57 24.60
C LEU A 230 -32.18 -19.35 24.74
N GLU A 231 -32.70 -19.10 25.94
CA GLU A 231 -33.49 -17.89 26.23
C GLU A 231 -32.66 -16.64 25.97
N TYR A 232 -31.45 -16.58 26.52
CA TYR A 232 -30.54 -15.46 26.34
C TYR A 232 -30.23 -15.19 24.86
N ILE A 233 -29.77 -16.21 24.12
CA ILE A 233 -29.35 -16.01 22.72
C ILE A 233 -30.54 -15.63 21.83
N LYS A 234 -31.75 -16.15 22.10
CA LYS A 234 -32.97 -15.69 21.41
C LYS A 234 -33.27 -14.23 21.70
N GLY A 235 -33.11 -13.79 22.95
CA GLY A 235 -33.27 -12.39 23.34
C GLY A 235 -32.22 -11.46 22.70
N VAL A 236 -30.98 -11.95 22.52
CA VAL A 236 -29.92 -11.24 21.78
C VAL A 236 -30.27 -11.13 20.30
N ILE A 237 -30.65 -12.24 19.65
CA ILE A 237 -31.04 -12.24 18.23
C ILE A 237 -32.19 -11.24 18.01
N GLN A 238 -33.19 -11.21 18.90
CA GLN A 238 -34.29 -10.24 18.81
C GLN A 238 -33.79 -8.79 18.88
N ARG A 239 -32.83 -8.47 19.75
CA ARG A 239 -32.24 -7.12 19.86
C ARG A 239 -31.43 -6.73 18.64
N VAL A 240 -30.61 -7.64 18.14
CA VAL A 240 -29.83 -7.44 16.91
C VAL A 240 -30.77 -7.24 15.74
N VAL A 241 -31.76 -8.11 15.54
CA VAL A 241 -32.75 -7.98 14.47
C VAL A 241 -33.56 -6.68 14.57
N ALA A 242 -33.93 -6.27 15.78
CA ALA A 242 -34.65 -5.01 16.01
C ALA A 242 -33.82 -3.77 15.66
N THR A 243 -32.49 -3.87 15.73
CA THR A 243 -31.59 -2.74 15.45
C THR A 243 -31.03 -2.79 14.03
N ASN A 244 -30.44 -3.92 13.65
CA ASN A 244 -29.86 -4.18 12.34
C ASN A 244 -29.74 -5.71 12.09
N PRO A 245 -30.65 -6.32 11.30
CA PRO A 245 -30.65 -7.76 11.06
C PRO A 245 -29.46 -8.24 10.20
N ASN A 246 -28.70 -7.33 9.60
CA ASN A 246 -27.54 -7.69 8.78
C ASN A 246 -26.30 -8.03 9.62
N ILE A 247 -26.28 -7.66 10.91
CA ILE A 247 -25.18 -8.01 11.82
C ILE A 247 -25.34 -9.49 12.20
N PRO A 248 -24.38 -10.36 11.88
CA PRO A 248 -24.45 -11.76 12.29
C PRO A 248 -24.29 -11.88 13.81
N VAL A 249 -25.08 -12.79 14.39
CA VAL A 249 -24.85 -13.26 15.77
C VAL A 249 -24.02 -14.53 15.69
N MET A 250 -22.90 -14.55 16.38
CA MET A 250 -22.08 -15.75 16.57
C MET A 250 -22.43 -16.36 17.92
N PHE A 251 -22.83 -17.62 17.92
CA PHE A 251 -23.24 -18.31 19.13
C PHE A 251 -22.22 -19.37 19.52
N GLN A 252 -21.45 -19.09 20.56
CA GLN A 252 -20.66 -20.06 21.30
C GLN A 252 -21.60 -20.86 22.20
N GLY A 253 -21.98 -22.05 21.75
CA GLY A 253 -23.00 -22.90 22.37
C GLY A 253 -22.46 -23.81 23.47
N SER A 254 -21.47 -23.37 24.24
CA SER A 254 -20.63 -24.24 25.08
C SER A 254 -19.88 -25.26 24.22
N PHE A 255 -19.75 -26.49 24.72
CA PHE A 255 -19.18 -27.62 23.99
C PHE A 255 -20.26 -28.52 23.35
N ARG A 256 -21.49 -28.00 23.22
CA ARG A 256 -22.55 -28.62 22.41
C ARG A 256 -22.51 -27.99 21.01
N GLY A 257 -22.22 -28.82 20.00
CA GLY A 257 -22.02 -28.35 18.63
C GLY A 257 -23.30 -27.89 17.92
N GLU A 258 -23.12 -27.42 16.68
CA GLU A 258 -24.20 -26.87 15.84
C GLU A 258 -25.44 -27.77 15.76
N ALA A 259 -25.27 -29.07 15.53
CA ALA A 259 -26.38 -30.02 15.38
C ALA A 259 -27.31 -30.12 16.60
N TYR A 260 -26.83 -29.81 17.81
CA TYR A 260 -27.67 -29.78 19.01
C TYR A 260 -28.57 -28.53 19.03
N TRP A 261 -28.02 -27.39 18.63
CA TRP A 261 -28.68 -26.08 18.70
C TRP A 261 -29.47 -25.73 17.44
N SER A 262 -29.07 -26.24 16.28
CA SER A 262 -29.65 -25.97 14.96
C SER A 262 -31.18 -26.09 14.96
N PRO A 263 -31.81 -27.11 15.58
CA PRO A 263 -33.27 -27.27 15.56
C PRO A 263 -34.02 -26.14 16.29
N GLN A 264 -33.34 -25.41 17.17
CA GLN A 264 -33.94 -24.36 18.00
C GLN A 264 -34.13 -23.02 17.28
N PHE A 265 -33.57 -22.87 16.07
CA PHE A 265 -33.59 -21.64 15.29
C PHE A 265 -34.14 -21.86 13.87
N PRO A 266 -34.91 -20.91 13.30
CA PRO A 266 -35.25 -20.92 11.88
C PRO A 266 -34.02 -20.80 10.97
N ALA A 267 -33.97 -21.52 9.84
CA ALA A 267 -32.80 -21.56 8.95
C ALA A 267 -32.39 -20.21 8.29
N ASN A 268 -33.31 -19.23 8.32
CA ASN A 268 -33.07 -17.86 7.84
C ASN A 268 -32.54 -16.91 8.93
N THR A 269 -32.35 -17.40 10.16
CA THR A 269 -31.69 -16.62 11.22
C THR A 269 -30.25 -16.31 10.80
N ASN A 270 -29.81 -15.06 10.95
CA ASN A 270 -28.44 -14.63 10.66
C ASN A 270 -27.49 -15.05 11.80
N LEU A 271 -27.28 -16.37 11.90
CA LEU A 271 -26.57 -17.03 12.98
C LEU A 271 -25.37 -17.82 12.40
N VAL A 272 -24.25 -17.76 13.11
CA VAL A 272 -23.07 -18.62 12.91
C VAL A 272 -22.73 -19.26 14.25
N PHE A 273 -22.30 -20.52 14.25
CA PHE A 273 -21.83 -21.17 15.47
C PHE A 273 -20.33 -21.02 15.62
N ASP A 274 -19.91 -20.67 16.84
CA ASP A 274 -18.52 -20.78 17.27
C ASP A 274 -18.32 -22.12 17.98
N VAL A 275 -17.26 -22.83 17.61
CA VAL A 275 -16.83 -24.09 18.22
C VAL A 275 -15.37 -23.99 18.63
N HIS A 276 -15.08 -24.33 19.88
CA HIS A 276 -13.74 -24.31 20.43
C HIS A 276 -13.15 -25.72 20.46
N ASN A 277 -11.99 -25.90 19.83
CA ASN A 277 -11.34 -27.20 19.69
C ASN A 277 -9.92 -27.17 20.28
N TYR A 278 -9.76 -27.72 21.48
CA TYR A 278 -8.47 -27.82 22.14
C TYR A 278 -7.99 -29.27 22.28
N TYR A 279 -6.68 -29.44 22.36
CA TYR A 279 -6.03 -30.76 22.41
C TYR A 279 -5.13 -30.93 23.63
N PHE A 280 -5.02 -29.94 24.52
CA PHE A 280 -4.04 -29.96 25.61
C PHE A 280 -4.51 -30.72 26.87
N ALA A 281 -5.81 -31.00 27.00
CA ALA A 281 -6.39 -31.68 28.16
C ALA A 281 -7.71 -32.41 27.79
N GLY A 282 -8.20 -33.26 28.69
CA GLY A 282 -9.51 -33.92 28.58
C GLY A 282 -9.59 -35.11 27.61
N ARG A 283 -8.53 -35.36 26.81
CA ARG A 283 -8.43 -36.51 25.90
C ARG A 283 -6.97 -36.88 25.59
N PRO A 284 -6.66 -38.16 25.29
CA PRO A 284 -5.32 -38.57 24.91
C PRO A 284 -4.99 -38.05 23.50
N THR A 285 -4.06 -37.10 23.42
CA THR A 285 -3.58 -36.50 22.17
C THR A 285 -2.07 -36.39 22.21
N ASP A 286 -1.44 -36.61 21.05
CA ASP A 286 0.01 -36.67 20.90
C ASP A 286 0.42 -35.85 19.67
N SER A 287 1.52 -35.12 19.74
CA SER A 287 1.93 -34.19 18.67
C SER A 287 2.20 -34.86 17.32
N ASP A 288 2.59 -36.14 17.29
CA ASP A 288 2.77 -36.89 16.06
C ASP A 288 1.44 -37.20 15.36
N THR A 289 0.38 -37.42 16.14
CA THR A 289 -0.91 -37.95 15.68
C THR A 289 -2.08 -36.96 15.72
N VAL A 290 -1.96 -35.84 16.45
CA VAL A 290 -3.04 -34.85 16.67
C VAL A 290 -3.65 -34.30 15.39
N SER A 291 -2.89 -34.28 14.28
CA SER A 291 -3.39 -33.96 12.94
C SER A 291 -4.66 -34.76 12.55
N ALA A 292 -4.78 -36.02 12.98
CA ALA A 292 -5.96 -36.85 12.77
C ALA A 292 -7.14 -36.40 13.63
N ASN A 293 -6.91 -36.06 14.90
CA ASN A 293 -7.93 -35.49 15.77
C ASN A 293 -8.45 -34.16 15.23
N ILE A 294 -7.54 -33.26 14.80
CA ILE A 294 -7.89 -31.98 14.16
C ILE A 294 -8.79 -32.19 12.94
N CYS A 295 -8.44 -33.13 12.06
CA CYS A 295 -9.24 -33.43 10.88
C CYS A 295 -10.61 -34.05 11.23
N SER A 296 -10.66 -34.87 12.28
CA SER A 296 -11.89 -35.48 12.78
C SER A 296 -12.83 -34.42 13.37
N ASP A 297 -12.30 -33.58 14.25
CA ASP A 297 -13.05 -32.50 14.88
C ASP A 297 -13.56 -31.51 13.84
N ALA A 298 -12.73 -31.12 12.86
CA ALA A 298 -13.15 -30.22 11.79
C ALA A 298 -14.39 -30.74 11.03
N LYS A 299 -14.48 -32.05 10.79
CA LYS A 299 -15.65 -32.68 10.15
C LYS A 299 -16.84 -32.72 11.09
N ALA A 300 -16.63 -33.09 12.35
CA ALA A 300 -17.69 -33.20 13.34
C ALA A 300 -18.30 -31.83 13.68
N SER A 301 -17.45 -30.80 13.82
CA SER A 301 -17.86 -29.43 14.11
C SER A 301 -18.73 -28.83 13.03
N ALA A 302 -18.62 -29.26 11.76
CA ALA A 302 -19.44 -28.74 10.66
C ALA A 302 -20.97 -28.94 10.86
N GLY A 303 -21.35 -29.85 11.76
CA GLY A 303 -22.74 -30.02 12.17
C GLY A 303 -23.63 -30.62 11.08
N ASP A 304 -24.90 -30.23 11.07
CA ASP A 304 -25.88 -30.67 10.06
C ASP A 304 -25.92 -29.78 8.81
N GLY A 305 -25.17 -28.67 8.83
CA GLY A 305 -25.03 -27.73 7.71
C GLY A 305 -26.15 -26.69 7.58
N LYS A 306 -27.12 -26.66 8.50
CA LYS A 306 -28.18 -25.64 8.53
C LYS A 306 -27.62 -24.25 8.79
N PHE A 307 -26.66 -24.14 9.70
CA PHE A 307 -25.93 -22.91 9.98
C PHE A 307 -24.43 -23.05 9.68
N PRO A 308 -23.76 -21.95 9.28
CA PRO A 308 -22.32 -21.94 9.18
C PRO A 308 -21.69 -22.14 10.57
N VAL A 309 -20.53 -22.81 10.58
CA VAL A 309 -19.71 -23.02 11.77
C VAL A 309 -18.37 -22.38 11.53
N TRP A 310 -17.80 -21.72 12.53
CA TRP A 310 -16.43 -21.21 12.52
C TRP A 310 -15.72 -21.67 13.79
N ILE A 311 -14.44 -22.04 13.69
CA ILE A 311 -13.69 -22.53 14.85
C ILE A 311 -12.99 -21.35 15.52
N GLY A 312 -13.68 -20.63 16.40
CA GLY A 312 -13.19 -19.37 16.96
C GLY A 312 -12.04 -19.52 17.94
N GLU A 313 -11.83 -20.72 18.47
CA GLU A 313 -10.65 -21.03 19.28
C GLU A 313 -10.09 -22.41 19.03
N TRP A 314 -8.76 -22.47 18.92
CA TRP A 314 -7.98 -23.71 18.95
C TRP A 314 -6.49 -23.40 19.14
N SER A 315 -5.72 -24.41 19.57
CA SER A 315 -4.26 -24.39 19.61
C SER A 315 -3.69 -25.78 19.34
N ILE A 316 -2.39 -25.88 19.03
CA ILE A 316 -1.73 -27.15 18.68
C ILE A 316 -1.08 -27.87 19.86
N GLN A 317 -1.17 -27.33 21.09
CA GLN A 317 -0.65 -28.04 22.26
C GLN A 317 -1.44 -29.33 22.46
N THR A 318 -0.73 -30.44 22.66
CA THR A 318 -1.30 -31.76 22.95
C THR A 318 -1.19 -32.11 24.43
N ALA A 319 -1.96 -33.10 24.88
CA ALA A 319 -1.95 -33.58 26.26
C ALA A 319 -0.58 -34.15 26.63
N SER A 320 0.06 -34.88 25.71
CA SER A 320 1.40 -35.44 25.91
C SER A 320 2.30 -35.29 24.68
N ASN A 321 3.60 -35.56 24.87
CA ASN A 321 4.61 -35.66 23.81
C ASN A 321 4.59 -34.52 22.79
N ASN A 322 4.51 -33.29 23.27
CA ASN A 322 4.62 -32.07 22.46
C ASN A 322 6.00 -32.01 21.80
N LYS A 323 6.07 -31.67 20.50
CA LYS A 323 7.33 -31.56 19.75
C LYS A 323 7.42 -30.26 18.98
N LEU A 324 8.52 -29.54 19.14
CA LEU A 324 8.74 -28.26 18.47
C LEU A 324 8.79 -28.41 16.94
N ALA A 325 9.32 -29.54 16.46
CA ALA A 325 9.42 -29.88 15.04
C ALA A 325 8.04 -30.09 14.36
N ASN A 326 7.03 -30.53 15.12
CA ASN A 326 5.71 -30.81 14.59
C ASN A 326 4.80 -29.57 14.48
N ARG A 327 5.20 -28.44 15.05
CA ARG A 327 4.39 -27.21 15.10
C ARG A 327 3.90 -26.76 13.72
N ARG A 328 4.79 -26.71 12.73
CA ARG A 328 4.43 -26.38 11.33
C ARG A 328 3.38 -27.33 10.78
N LYS A 329 3.57 -28.64 10.96
CA LYS A 329 2.65 -29.67 10.44
C LYS A 329 1.27 -29.51 11.08
N ASN A 330 1.21 -29.42 12.41
CA ASN A 330 -0.05 -29.39 13.16
C ASN A 330 -0.81 -28.08 12.93
N LEU A 331 -0.10 -26.94 12.92
CA LEU A 331 -0.69 -25.62 12.62
C LEU A 331 -1.30 -25.59 11.21
N ASN A 332 -0.53 -25.98 10.18
CA ASN A 332 -1.05 -25.93 8.81
C ASN A 332 -2.13 -26.98 8.57
N THR A 333 -2.11 -28.11 9.30
CA THR A 333 -3.20 -29.10 9.25
C THR A 333 -4.50 -28.48 9.75
N GLY A 334 -4.50 -27.79 10.89
CA GLY A 334 -5.72 -27.16 11.41
C GLY A 334 -6.21 -26.01 10.53
N LEU A 335 -5.32 -25.12 10.09
CA LEU A 335 -5.68 -24.04 9.17
C LEU A 335 -6.34 -24.59 7.88
N TYR A 336 -5.81 -25.69 7.33
CA TYR A 336 -6.41 -26.36 6.18
C TYR A 336 -7.74 -27.06 6.52
N ALA A 337 -7.76 -27.89 7.56
CA ALA A 337 -8.91 -28.73 7.90
C ALA A 337 -10.13 -27.89 8.28
N PHE A 338 -9.96 -26.88 9.13
CA PHE A 338 -11.07 -25.99 9.52
C PHE A 338 -11.56 -25.17 8.33
N ASN A 339 -10.66 -24.65 7.48
CA ASN A 339 -11.09 -23.96 6.26
C ASN A 339 -11.85 -24.88 5.28
N LYS A 340 -11.49 -26.16 5.23
CA LYS A 340 -12.12 -27.16 4.36
C LYS A 340 -13.53 -27.53 4.80
N TYR A 341 -13.72 -27.83 6.10
CA TYR A 341 -14.97 -28.40 6.60
C TYR A 341 -15.90 -27.38 7.26
N THR A 342 -15.36 -26.27 7.78
CA THR A 342 -16.13 -25.19 8.40
C THR A 342 -15.82 -23.87 7.69
N GLN A 343 -16.21 -22.72 8.22
CA GLN A 343 -15.90 -21.42 7.65
C GLN A 343 -14.48 -20.93 7.95
N GLY A 344 -13.60 -21.80 8.48
CA GLY A 344 -12.25 -21.44 8.91
C GLY A 344 -12.13 -21.43 10.43
N SER A 345 -11.14 -20.72 10.94
CA SER A 345 -10.79 -20.74 12.36
C SER A 345 -10.07 -19.49 12.83
N ALA A 346 -10.09 -19.19 14.13
CA ALA A 346 -9.14 -18.31 14.79
C ALA A 346 -8.24 -19.05 15.79
N TYR A 347 -6.93 -18.85 15.63
CA TYR A 347 -5.94 -19.41 16.55
C TYR A 347 -5.95 -18.66 17.89
N TRP A 348 -5.88 -19.38 19.01
CA TRP A 348 -5.61 -18.79 20.32
C TRP A 348 -4.11 -18.86 20.60
N THR A 349 -3.36 -17.75 20.59
CA THR A 349 -3.74 -16.34 20.40
C THR A 349 -2.62 -15.56 19.68
N ALA A 350 -2.82 -14.28 19.35
CA ALA A 350 -1.83 -13.45 18.66
C ALA A 350 -0.49 -13.36 19.41
N ARG A 351 -0.55 -13.07 20.72
CA ARG A 351 0.62 -12.97 21.62
C ARG A 351 0.42 -13.83 22.84
N PHE A 352 1.43 -14.63 23.16
CA PHE A 352 1.41 -15.52 24.32
C PHE A 352 2.83 -15.71 24.85
N TYR A 353 3.02 -15.51 26.14
CA TYR A 353 4.30 -15.53 26.84
C TYR A 353 4.32 -16.53 28.02
N GLY A 354 3.30 -17.38 28.15
CA GLY A 354 3.26 -18.44 29.15
C GLY A 354 4.49 -19.34 29.07
N ASN A 355 5.15 -19.53 30.20
CA ASN A 355 6.44 -20.21 30.33
C ASN A 355 6.34 -21.54 31.07
N VAL A 356 5.11 -22.02 31.31
CA VAL A 356 4.88 -23.32 31.93
C VAL A 356 5.35 -24.42 30.96
N PRO A 357 6.21 -25.37 31.39
CA PRO A 357 6.59 -26.50 30.57
C PRO A 357 5.37 -27.31 30.12
N VAL A 358 5.36 -27.73 28.86
CA VAL A 358 4.37 -28.69 28.36
C VAL A 358 4.92 -30.10 28.50
N GLU A 359 4.05 -31.11 28.52
CA GLU A 359 4.50 -32.50 28.47
C GLU A 359 5.16 -32.77 27.10
N GLY A 360 6.48 -32.96 27.09
CA GLY A 360 7.29 -33.06 25.87
C GLY A 360 8.33 -31.93 25.80
N GLU A 361 8.45 -31.30 24.63
CA GLU A 361 9.45 -30.26 24.34
C GLU A 361 8.87 -28.84 24.50
N GLY A 362 9.60 -27.95 25.18
CA GLY A 362 9.31 -26.51 25.21
C GLY A 362 8.32 -26.08 26.30
N VAL A 363 7.78 -24.86 26.13
CA VAL A 363 6.81 -24.25 27.05
C VAL A 363 5.53 -23.85 26.32
N GLN A 364 4.47 -23.48 27.04
CA GLN A 364 3.21 -23.06 26.41
C GLN A 364 3.41 -21.98 25.32
N GLY A 365 4.26 -20.98 25.55
CA GLY A 365 4.59 -19.94 24.55
C GLY A 365 5.07 -20.47 23.20
N ASP A 366 5.66 -21.67 23.15
CA ASP A 366 6.07 -22.30 21.90
C ASP A 366 4.91 -22.83 21.05
N TYR A 367 3.72 -23.03 21.64
CA TYR A 367 2.57 -23.66 21.00
C TYR A 367 1.34 -22.74 20.90
N TRP A 368 1.33 -21.62 21.61
CA TRP A 368 0.16 -20.72 21.70
C TRP A 368 0.39 -19.32 21.10
N ASN A 369 1.62 -18.96 20.71
CA ASN A 369 1.95 -17.63 20.19
C ASN A 369 1.98 -17.59 18.65
N TYR A 370 0.93 -17.01 18.04
CA TYR A 370 0.83 -16.93 16.59
C TYR A 370 1.85 -15.96 15.94
N GLU A 371 2.18 -14.83 16.57
CA GLU A 371 3.23 -13.93 16.06
C GLU A 371 4.58 -14.67 15.96
N SER A 372 4.93 -15.51 16.94
CA SER A 372 6.12 -16.35 16.88
C SER A 372 6.09 -17.34 15.72
N PHE A 373 4.93 -17.89 15.37
CA PHE A 373 4.79 -18.75 14.19
C PHE A 373 5.04 -18.02 12.88
N ILE A 374 4.65 -16.75 12.80
CA ILE A 374 4.93 -15.89 11.64
C ILE A 374 6.43 -15.63 11.54
N ASP A 375 7.07 -15.25 12.65
CA ASP A 375 8.50 -14.95 12.69
C ASP A 375 9.36 -16.17 12.35
N LEU A 376 8.94 -17.37 12.79
CA LEU A 376 9.56 -18.66 12.47
C LEU A 376 9.14 -19.22 11.10
N ARG A 377 8.30 -18.50 10.35
CA ARG A 377 7.76 -18.90 9.03
C ARG A 377 7.06 -20.27 9.05
N LEU A 378 6.39 -20.60 10.15
CA LEU A 378 5.65 -21.86 10.31
C LEU A 378 4.28 -21.82 9.63
N THR A 379 3.75 -20.64 9.30
CA THR A 379 2.54 -20.48 8.49
C THR A 379 2.86 -20.71 7.00
N SER A 380 2.12 -21.62 6.35
CA SER A 380 2.27 -21.86 4.92
C SER A 380 1.64 -20.71 4.13
N HIS A 381 2.44 -20.01 3.32
CA HIS A 381 1.92 -19.13 2.29
C HIS A 381 1.41 -20.04 1.17
N SER A 382 0.10 -20.25 1.09
CA SER A 382 -0.51 -21.10 0.06
C SER A 382 -0.48 -20.43 -1.31
N ASN A 383 0.69 -20.46 -1.94
CA ASN A 383 0.80 -20.50 -3.38
C ASN A 383 0.80 -21.97 -3.85
N LYS A 384 -0.33 -22.40 -4.42
CA LYS A 384 -0.60 -23.56 -5.31
C LYS A 384 -0.76 -24.98 -4.71
N ALA A 385 -1.93 -25.57 -5.02
CA ALA A 385 -2.13 -26.99 -5.38
C ALA A 385 -3.12 -27.05 -6.58
N SER A 386 -2.97 -28.04 -7.47
CA SER A 386 -3.26 -27.99 -8.92
C SER A 386 -4.22 -29.09 -9.46
N PHE A 387 -4.80 -28.87 -10.67
CA PHE A 387 -5.57 -29.76 -11.60
C PHE A 387 -6.99 -30.20 -11.13
N GLU A 388 -8.11 -30.08 -11.86
CA GLU A 388 -8.44 -30.29 -13.28
C GLU A 388 -9.77 -29.57 -13.71
N LEU A 389 -9.91 -29.30 -15.02
CA LEU A 389 -11.10 -29.01 -15.87
C LEU A 389 -12.10 -27.85 -15.57
N LYS A 390 -12.10 -26.88 -16.51
CA LYS A 390 -13.02 -25.73 -16.75
C LYS A 390 -14.49 -26.16 -17.03
N PRO A 391 -15.53 -25.31 -16.83
CA PRO A 391 -15.79 -24.07 -17.61
C PRO A 391 -16.06 -22.83 -16.73
N TYR A 392 -15.27 -21.75 -16.82
CA TYR A 392 -15.46 -20.57 -17.68
C TYR A 392 -16.84 -19.87 -17.53
N ILE A 393 -16.76 -18.58 -17.14
CA ILE A 393 -17.78 -17.52 -17.05
C ILE A 393 -18.25 -17.22 -15.59
N GLN A 394 -18.08 -15.96 -15.15
CA GLN A 394 -18.53 -15.31 -13.88
C GLN A 394 -17.55 -15.04 -12.71
N ARG A 395 -16.25 -14.79 -12.97
CA ARG A 395 -15.45 -13.88 -12.10
C ARG A 395 -14.51 -13.06 -12.96
N LYS A 396 -15.06 -12.01 -13.60
CA LYS A 396 -14.31 -11.11 -14.49
C LYS A 396 -14.41 -9.62 -14.10
N LEU A 397 -14.85 -9.28 -12.89
CA LEU A 397 -15.17 -7.88 -12.58
C LEU A 397 -14.66 -7.30 -11.24
N VAL A 398 -14.02 -8.08 -10.35
CA VAL A 398 -13.67 -7.53 -9.01
C VAL A 398 -12.20 -7.11 -8.88
N THR A 399 -11.29 -7.62 -9.72
CA THR A 399 -9.86 -7.23 -9.68
C THR A 399 -9.57 -5.91 -10.42
N MET A 400 -10.54 -5.36 -11.17
CA MET A 400 -10.40 -4.03 -11.80
C MET A 400 -10.74 -2.87 -10.85
N SER A 401 -11.64 -3.10 -9.88
CA SER A 401 -12.24 -2.01 -9.10
C SER A 401 -11.35 -1.45 -7.96
N LYS A 402 -10.46 -2.25 -7.36
CA LYS A 402 -9.62 -1.79 -6.22
C LYS A 402 -8.44 -0.89 -6.60
N TYR A 403 -8.01 -0.92 -7.87
CA TYR A 403 -7.06 0.07 -8.36
C TYR A 403 -7.78 1.34 -8.87
N GLU A 404 -9.02 1.24 -9.35
CA GLU A 404 -9.81 2.41 -9.77
C GLU A 404 -10.21 3.33 -8.60
N THR A 405 -10.46 2.79 -7.40
CA THR A 405 -11.01 3.61 -6.28
C THR A 405 -10.00 4.47 -5.52
N VAL A 406 -8.68 4.30 -5.75
CA VAL A 406 -7.64 5.22 -5.21
C VAL A 406 -7.16 6.22 -6.29
N LEU A 407 -7.71 6.12 -7.50
CA LEU A 407 -7.30 6.86 -8.70
C LEU A 407 -8.41 7.73 -9.29
N GLU A 408 -9.43 8.09 -8.51
CA GLU A 408 -10.39 9.10 -8.95
C GLU A 408 -9.64 10.43 -9.21
N GLY A 409 -9.35 10.66 -10.49
CA GLY A 409 -8.64 11.83 -11.03
C GLY A 409 -7.52 11.55 -12.03
N TYR A 410 -7.04 10.30 -12.21
CA TYR A 410 -5.90 10.01 -13.10
C TYR A 410 -6.18 8.90 -14.10
N GLU A 411 -6.22 9.25 -15.39
CA GLU A 411 -6.41 8.27 -16.47
C GLU A 411 -5.09 7.55 -16.81
N PRO A 412 -5.11 6.20 -16.96
CA PRO A 412 -3.96 5.46 -17.44
C PRO A 412 -3.76 5.68 -18.95
N LEU A 413 -2.53 5.98 -19.36
CA LEU A 413 -2.16 5.98 -20.77
C LEU A 413 -2.35 4.59 -21.40
N LYS A 414 -2.82 4.57 -22.65
CA LYS A 414 -2.80 3.38 -23.52
C LYS A 414 -1.49 3.33 -24.30
N VAL A 415 -0.64 2.37 -23.97
CA VAL A 415 0.69 2.20 -24.58
C VAL A 415 0.67 1.06 -25.58
N LEU A 416 1.08 1.33 -26.82
CA LEU A 416 1.23 0.31 -27.85
C LEU A 416 2.72 0.01 -28.06
N VAL A 417 3.10 -1.26 -27.93
CA VAL A 417 4.47 -1.74 -28.06
C VAL A 417 4.56 -2.66 -29.27
N ALA A 418 5.38 -2.30 -30.26
CA ALA A 418 5.66 -3.14 -31.40
C ALA A 418 6.92 -3.98 -31.12
N GLY A 419 6.75 -5.29 -30.94
CA GLY A 419 7.82 -6.23 -30.63
C GLY A 419 7.74 -6.81 -29.23
N GLY A 420 7.62 -8.14 -29.13
CA GLY A 420 7.55 -8.91 -27.89
C GLY A 420 8.89 -9.48 -27.44
N GLY A 421 10.00 -8.82 -27.77
CA GLY A 421 11.36 -9.20 -27.33
C GLY A 421 11.64 -8.80 -25.87
N ILE A 422 12.87 -9.01 -25.41
CA ILE A 422 13.30 -8.68 -24.02
C ILE A 422 13.01 -7.21 -23.68
N GLY A 423 13.37 -6.27 -24.57
CA GLY A 423 13.12 -4.84 -24.37
C GLY A 423 11.63 -4.49 -24.31
N GLY A 424 10.84 -4.95 -25.28
CA GLY A 424 9.40 -4.69 -25.33
C GLY A 424 8.64 -5.27 -24.14
N LEU A 425 8.96 -6.50 -23.73
CA LEU A 425 8.40 -7.11 -22.52
C LEU A 425 8.81 -6.35 -21.25
N SER A 426 10.06 -5.91 -21.15
CA SER A 426 10.54 -5.14 -19.99
C SER A 426 9.84 -3.79 -19.88
N ALA A 427 9.73 -3.05 -20.97
CA ALA A 427 8.99 -1.79 -21.03
C ALA A 427 7.53 -1.98 -20.65
N ALA A 428 6.89 -3.03 -21.19
CA ALA A 428 5.52 -3.33 -20.88
C ALA A 428 5.30 -3.68 -19.40
N ILE A 429 6.19 -4.46 -18.78
CA ILE A 429 6.11 -4.78 -17.35
C ILE A 429 6.27 -3.51 -16.50
N PHE A 430 7.27 -2.67 -16.79
CA PHE A 430 7.51 -1.45 -16.02
C PHE A 430 6.38 -0.43 -16.16
N LEU A 431 5.83 -0.23 -17.36
CA LEU A 431 4.70 0.68 -17.62
C LEU A 431 3.39 0.13 -17.05
N ARG A 432 3.17 -1.19 -17.14
CA ARG A 432 2.08 -1.87 -16.43
C ARG A 432 2.16 -1.60 -14.94
N ARG A 433 3.33 -1.80 -14.32
CA ARG A 433 3.54 -1.58 -12.88
C ARG A 433 3.39 -0.11 -12.49
N ALA A 434 3.63 0.81 -13.41
CA ALA A 434 3.34 2.23 -13.25
C ALA A 434 1.85 2.57 -13.38
N GLY A 435 0.99 1.60 -13.71
CA GLY A 435 -0.47 1.72 -13.75
C GLY A 435 -1.07 1.89 -15.15
N HIS A 436 -0.28 1.79 -16.22
CA HIS A 436 -0.74 2.01 -17.60
C HIS A 436 -1.33 0.75 -18.25
N GLN A 437 -2.15 0.94 -19.27
CA GLN A 437 -2.66 -0.13 -20.12
C GLN A 437 -1.67 -0.36 -21.25
N VAL A 438 -1.15 -1.58 -21.38
CA VAL A 438 -0.10 -1.89 -22.36
C VAL A 438 -0.54 -3.02 -23.27
N GLU A 439 -0.39 -2.82 -24.58
CA GLU A 439 -0.59 -3.83 -25.60
C GLU A 439 0.71 -4.07 -26.37
N ILE A 440 1.15 -5.33 -26.45
CA ILE A 440 2.30 -5.75 -27.25
C ILE A 440 1.79 -6.42 -28.53
N PHE A 441 2.37 -6.03 -29.67
CA PHE A 441 2.11 -6.62 -30.98
C PHE A 441 3.37 -7.34 -31.46
N GLU A 442 3.29 -8.66 -31.55
CA GLU A 442 4.41 -9.54 -31.90
C GLU A 442 4.08 -10.35 -33.15
N SER A 443 4.99 -10.35 -34.13
CA SER A 443 4.81 -11.03 -35.41
C SER A 443 4.85 -12.57 -35.31
N SER A 444 5.60 -13.13 -34.36
CA SER A 444 5.80 -14.57 -34.22
C SER A 444 4.73 -15.26 -33.38
N ARG A 445 4.78 -16.60 -33.35
CA ARG A 445 3.96 -17.45 -32.48
C ARG A 445 4.67 -17.84 -31.18
N PHE A 446 5.92 -17.41 -31.00
CA PHE A 446 6.84 -17.95 -29.98
C PHE A 446 6.97 -19.49 -29.98
N ALA A 447 6.74 -20.14 -31.14
CA ALA A 447 6.69 -21.60 -31.26
C ALA A 447 8.09 -22.26 -31.32
N SER A 448 9.14 -21.48 -31.60
CA SER A 448 10.50 -21.98 -31.79
C SER A 448 11.51 -20.89 -31.43
N GLU A 449 11.68 -20.59 -30.13
CA GLU A 449 12.89 -19.87 -29.73
C GLU A 449 14.03 -20.88 -29.59
N ALA A 450 14.89 -20.99 -30.61
CA ALA A 450 16.20 -21.59 -30.46
C ALA A 450 17.09 -20.60 -29.68
N GLY A 451 17.25 -20.83 -28.38
CA GLY A 451 17.89 -19.88 -27.49
C GLY A 451 19.38 -20.10 -27.34
N ALA A 452 20.16 -19.07 -27.64
CA ALA A 452 21.47 -18.93 -27.01
C ALA A 452 21.32 -18.41 -25.56
N ALA A 453 22.40 -18.27 -24.83
CA ALA A 453 22.39 -17.63 -23.51
C ALA A 453 22.70 -16.12 -23.60
N ILE A 454 22.43 -15.39 -22.50
CA ILE A 454 22.66 -13.96 -22.34
C ILE A 454 23.20 -13.62 -20.95
N HIS A 455 23.92 -12.49 -20.87
CA HIS A 455 24.50 -11.98 -19.64
C HIS A 455 23.47 -11.14 -18.87
N ILE A 456 23.44 -11.31 -17.55
CA ILE A 456 22.67 -10.50 -16.61
C ILE A 456 23.66 -9.83 -15.64
N PRO A 457 24.27 -8.69 -16.05
CA PRO A 457 25.15 -7.91 -15.18
C PRO A 457 24.36 -7.21 -14.06
N SER A 458 25.09 -6.66 -13.08
CA SER A 458 24.50 -6.16 -11.82
C SER A 458 23.40 -5.10 -12.03
N ASN A 459 23.61 -4.17 -12.96
CA ASN A 459 22.65 -3.12 -13.32
C ASN A 459 21.28 -3.65 -13.72
N VAL A 460 21.21 -4.72 -14.51
CA VAL A 460 19.94 -5.29 -14.94
C VAL A 460 19.43 -6.42 -14.06
N ASN A 461 20.31 -7.09 -13.30
CA ASN A 461 19.86 -8.01 -12.25
C ASN A 461 18.98 -7.26 -11.23
N GLY A 462 19.40 -6.05 -10.82
CA GLY A 462 18.58 -5.19 -9.97
C GLY A 462 17.21 -4.84 -10.56
N LEU A 463 17.17 -4.52 -11.86
CA LEU A 463 15.92 -4.19 -12.56
C LEU A 463 15.00 -5.40 -12.73
N LEU A 464 15.55 -6.59 -13.04
CA LEU A 464 14.79 -7.85 -13.09
C LEU A 464 14.17 -8.16 -11.72
N ARG A 465 14.92 -8.00 -10.64
CA ARG A 465 14.41 -8.18 -9.28
C ARG A 465 13.32 -7.15 -8.94
N ARG A 466 13.49 -5.89 -9.37
CA ARG A 466 12.50 -4.81 -9.19
C ARG A 466 11.16 -5.11 -9.87
N MET A 467 11.16 -5.82 -11.01
CA MET A 467 9.93 -6.25 -11.67
C MET A 467 9.33 -7.55 -11.10
N GLY A 468 10.03 -8.21 -10.17
CA GLY A 468 9.60 -9.47 -9.56
C GLY A 468 10.18 -10.73 -10.21
N MET A 469 11.23 -10.60 -11.03
CA MET A 469 11.94 -11.71 -11.65
C MET A 469 13.27 -11.95 -10.91
N ILE A 470 13.44 -13.13 -10.32
CA ILE A 470 14.68 -13.54 -9.66
C ILE A 470 15.43 -14.49 -10.62
N PRO A 471 16.56 -14.09 -11.24
CA PRO A 471 17.20 -14.88 -12.30
C PRO A 471 17.51 -16.34 -11.92
N GLU A 472 17.90 -16.57 -10.67
CA GLU A 472 18.29 -17.89 -10.16
C GLU A 472 17.13 -18.89 -10.18
N ASP A 473 15.89 -18.42 -9.93
CA ASP A 473 14.67 -19.25 -9.97
C ASP A 473 14.35 -19.75 -11.40
N HIS A 474 15.01 -19.17 -12.40
CA HIS A 474 14.86 -19.47 -13.82
C HIS A 474 16.13 -20.07 -14.44
N GLY A 475 16.99 -20.67 -13.60
CA GLY A 475 18.17 -21.42 -14.05
C GLY A 475 19.38 -20.57 -14.43
N ALA A 476 19.43 -19.30 -13.99
CA ALA A 476 20.63 -18.49 -14.14
C ALA A 476 21.79 -19.05 -13.29
N ASN A 477 23.00 -18.98 -13.83
CA ASN A 477 24.23 -19.35 -13.13
C ASN A 477 25.00 -18.09 -12.75
N GLN A 478 25.48 -18.03 -11.51
CA GLN A 478 26.41 -16.98 -11.12
C GLN A 478 27.71 -17.11 -11.92
N THR A 479 28.18 -16.01 -12.49
CA THR A 479 29.53 -15.93 -13.06
C THR A 479 30.52 -15.95 -11.90
N GLU A 480 31.29 -17.02 -11.77
CA GLU A 480 32.29 -17.15 -10.71
C GLU A 480 33.69 -16.82 -11.22
N TRP A 481 33.99 -17.17 -12.48
CA TRP A 481 35.31 -17.01 -13.08
C TRP A 481 35.20 -16.35 -14.45
N VAL A 482 36.17 -15.51 -14.79
CA VAL A 482 36.42 -15.04 -16.15
C VAL A 482 37.84 -15.41 -16.53
N SER A 483 38.00 -16.06 -17.67
CA SER A 483 39.31 -16.44 -18.20
C SER A 483 39.43 -16.09 -19.68
N GLU A 484 40.64 -15.66 -20.05
CA GLU A 484 41.00 -15.31 -21.42
C GLU A 484 42.16 -16.18 -21.89
N TYR A 485 42.06 -16.68 -23.12
CA TYR A 485 43.06 -17.50 -23.78
C TYR A 485 43.37 -16.97 -25.17
N ARG A 486 44.61 -17.17 -25.61
CA ARG A 486 45.03 -17.01 -27.01
C ARG A 486 44.55 -18.19 -27.86
N PRO A 487 44.59 -18.09 -29.21
CA PRO A 487 44.12 -19.15 -30.09
C PRO A 487 44.97 -20.40 -30.01
N ASN A 488 46.22 -20.30 -29.57
CA ASN A 488 47.12 -21.43 -29.35
C ASN A 488 46.87 -22.16 -28.00
N GLY A 489 45.88 -21.74 -27.21
CA GLY A 489 45.54 -22.32 -25.92
C GLY A 489 46.28 -21.70 -24.72
N GLU A 490 47.16 -20.71 -24.93
CA GLU A 490 47.85 -20.03 -23.83
C GLU A 490 46.89 -19.14 -23.03
N MET A 491 46.86 -19.30 -21.71
CA MET A 491 46.04 -18.48 -20.82
C MET A 491 46.64 -17.08 -20.65
N VAL A 492 45.86 -16.05 -20.98
CA VAL A 492 46.24 -14.63 -20.81
C VAL A 492 45.97 -14.19 -19.38
N PHE A 493 44.75 -14.42 -18.88
CA PHE A 493 44.41 -14.17 -17.48
C PHE A 493 43.28 -15.08 -17.02
N GLN A 494 43.16 -15.18 -15.70
CA GLN A 494 42.06 -15.83 -15.02
C GLN A 494 41.76 -15.07 -13.73
N LYS A 495 40.49 -14.75 -13.50
CA LYS A 495 40.05 -13.95 -12.36
C LYS A 495 38.79 -14.54 -11.73
N ASP A 496 38.82 -14.67 -10.40
CA ASP A 496 37.62 -14.90 -9.59
C ASP A 496 36.84 -13.58 -9.51
N VAL A 497 35.61 -13.58 -10.00
CA VAL A 497 34.74 -12.41 -10.05
C VAL A 497 33.61 -12.47 -9.03
N ARG A 498 33.54 -13.51 -8.18
CA ARG A 498 32.59 -13.56 -7.06
C ARG A 498 32.73 -12.36 -6.11
N PRO A 499 33.95 -11.86 -5.80
CA PRO A 499 34.09 -10.66 -4.96
C PRO A 499 33.44 -9.40 -5.52
N LEU A 500 33.06 -9.36 -6.81
CA LEU A 500 32.33 -8.21 -7.38
C LEU A 500 31.00 -7.95 -6.66
N SER A 501 30.38 -8.96 -6.03
CA SER A 501 29.17 -8.77 -5.21
C SER A 501 29.41 -7.97 -3.92
N SER A 502 30.67 -7.73 -3.53
CA SER A 502 31.01 -6.82 -2.43
C SER A 502 31.04 -5.35 -2.86
N VAL A 503 31.16 -5.09 -4.17
CA VAL A 503 31.23 -3.74 -4.77
C VAL A 503 29.91 -3.37 -5.45
N PHE A 504 29.24 -4.34 -6.07
CA PHE A 504 27.97 -4.16 -6.76
C PHE A 504 26.85 -4.94 -6.06
N PRO A 505 25.64 -4.36 -5.95
CA PRO A 505 24.58 -4.87 -5.09
C PRO A 505 24.00 -6.22 -5.55
N TYR A 506 24.14 -6.57 -6.83
CA TYR A 506 23.58 -7.80 -7.40
C TYR A 506 24.65 -8.65 -8.09
N PRO A 507 24.57 -9.98 -7.99
CA PRO A 507 25.56 -10.87 -8.61
C PRO A 507 25.49 -10.80 -10.14
N TRP A 508 26.64 -11.00 -10.80
CA TRP A 508 26.67 -11.21 -12.24
C TRP A 508 26.18 -12.61 -12.58
N GLN A 509 25.14 -12.70 -13.38
CA GLN A 509 24.43 -13.93 -13.71
C GLN A 509 24.50 -14.23 -15.23
N LEU A 510 24.35 -15.51 -15.59
CA LEU A 510 24.33 -16.04 -16.95
C LEU A 510 23.06 -16.88 -17.12
N ILE A 511 22.18 -16.50 -18.04
CA ILE A 511 20.86 -17.12 -18.18
C ILE A 511 20.60 -17.56 -19.61
N HIS A 512 19.85 -18.65 -19.77
CA HIS A 512 19.35 -19.07 -21.07
C HIS A 512 18.30 -18.06 -21.57
N ARG A 513 18.44 -17.55 -22.80
CA ARG A 513 17.60 -16.44 -23.31
C ARG A 513 16.11 -16.76 -23.29
N VAL A 514 15.73 -18.00 -23.62
CA VAL A 514 14.31 -18.45 -23.62
C VAL A 514 13.74 -18.48 -22.22
N ASP A 515 14.57 -18.84 -21.23
CA ASP A 515 14.13 -18.95 -19.85
C ASP A 515 13.88 -17.53 -19.28
N LEU A 516 14.76 -16.57 -19.60
CA LEU A 516 14.54 -15.14 -19.33
C LEU A 516 13.29 -14.61 -20.05
N HIS A 517 13.17 -14.85 -21.35
CA HIS A 517 12.04 -14.35 -22.16
C HIS A 517 10.70 -14.88 -21.63
N ASN A 518 10.61 -16.18 -21.36
CA ASN A 518 9.40 -16.80 -20.80
C ASN A 518 9.07 -16.27 -19.41
N ALA A 519 10.06 -16.02 -18.56
CA ALA A 519 9.85 -15.39 -17.26
C ALA A 519 9.25 -13.98 -17.42
N LEU A 520 9.84 -13.14 -18.27
CA LEU A 520 9.33 -11.81 -18.57
C LEU A 520 7.92 -11.86 -19.16
N LYS A 521 7.68 -12.73 -20.14
CA LYS A 521 6.36 -12.93 -20.75
C LYS A 521 5.32 -13.33 -19.70
N SER A 522 5.65 -14.28 -18.84
CA SER A 522 4.77 -14.74 -17.75
C SER A 522 4.41 -13.59 -16.81
N ILE A 523 5.39 -12.76 -16.43
CA ILE A 523 5.16 -11.61 -15.56
C ILE A 523 4.30 -10.55 -16.26
N ALA A 524 4.59 -10.25 -17.53
CA ALA A 524 3.87 -9.25 -18.32
C ALA A 524 2.37 -9.55 -18.40
N VAL A 525 1.99 -10.81 -18.65
CA VAL A 525 0.59 -11.21 -18.88
C VAL A 525 -0.13 -11.75 -17.63
N SER A 526 0.59 -11.95 -16.52
CA SER A 526 0.02 -12.55 -15.30
C SER A 526 -1.10 -11.68 -14.72
N PRO A 527 -2.29 -12.21 -14.39
CA PRO A 527 -3.34 -11.45 -13.71
C PRO A 527 -3.01 -11.10 -12.24
N GLU A 528 -2.01 -11.74 -11.65
CA GLU A 528 -1.62 -11.57 -10.24
C GLU A 528 -0.57 -10.46 -10.01
N GLY A 529 -0.03 -9.86 -11.08
CA GLY A 529 0.95 -8.77 -11.01
C GLY A 529 0.34 -7.38 -10.79
N ILE A 530 1.16 -6.43 -10.32
CA ILE A 530 0.78 -5.01 -10.13
C ILE A 530 0.39 -4.38 -11.48
N GLY A 531 -0.77 -3.71 -11.54
CA GLY A 531 -1.30 -3.05 -12.74
C GLY A 531 -2.01 -3.99 -13.73
N HIS A 532 -2.62 -3.42 -14.77
CA HIS A 532 -3.40 -4.17 -15.77
C HIS A 532 -2.51 -5.17 -16.53
N PRO A 533 -2.92 -6.45 -16.65
CA PRO A 533 -2.18 -7.43 -17.45
C PRO A 533 -1.93 -6.93 -18.87
N VAL A 534 -0.68 -7.08 -19.32
CA VAL A 534 -0.29 -6.70 -20.68
C VAL A 534 -1.08 -7.56 -21.66
N VAL A 535 -1.73 -6.93 -22.63
CA VAL A 535 -2.37 -7.63 -23.74
C VAL A 535 -1.29 -8.01 -24.73
N LEU A 536 -1.10 -9.31 -24.97
CA LEU A 536 -0.09 -9.81 -25.89
C LEU A 536 -0.75 -10.34 -27.16
N ASN A 537 -0.66 -9.57 -28.23
CA ASN A 537 -1.18 -9.88 -29.55
C ASN A 537 -0.09 -10.58 -30.39
N LEU A 538 -0.18 -11.91 -30.51
CA LEU A 538 0.73 -12.71 -31.35
C LEU A 538 0.27 -12.71 -32.82
N ARG A 539 1.17 -13.07 -33.74
CA ARG A 539 0.93 -13.02 -35.20
C ARG A 539 0.47 -11.65 -35.70
N SER A 540 0.83 -10.61 -34.95
CA SER A 540 0.40 -9.23 -35.19
C SER A 540 1.60 -8.45 -35.70
N LYS A 541 1.90 -8.64 -36.98
CA LYS A 541 3.03 -7.98 -37.64
C LYS A 541 2.65 -6.52 -37.90
N VAL A 542 3.33 -5.61 -37.21
CA VAL A 542 3.18 -4.17 -37.44
C VAL A 542 3.90 -3.78 -38.72
N VAL A 543 3.22 -3.06 -39.62
CA VAL A 543 3.76 -2.63 -40.92
C VAL A 543 3.96 -1.12 -41.03
N SER A 544 3.24 -0.32 -40.25
CA SER A 544 3.43 1.14 -40.20
C SER A 544 2.93 1.74 -38.88
N ILE A 545 3.39 2.96 -38.57
CA ILE A 545 2.85 3.78 -37.49
C ILE A 545 2.45 5.16 -38.02
N ASN A 546 1.43 5.75 -37.41
CA ASN A 546 1.09 7.16 -37.58
C ASN A 546 1.46 7.89 -36.29
N ILE A 547 2.24 8.98 -36.42
CA ILE A 547 2.77 9.74 -35.28
C ILE A 547 1.85 10.89 -34.90
N ASP A 548 1.18 11.50 -35.88
CA ASP A 548 0.25 12.62 -35.66
C ASP A 548 -1.00 12.13 -34.94
N THR A 549 -1.50 10.96 -35.36
CA THR A 549 -2.49 10.17 -34.64
C THR A 549 -1.81 8.91 -34.13
N PRO A 550 -1.28 8.89 -32.88
CA PRO A 550 -0.49 7.78 -32.35
C PRO A 550 -1.22 6.43 -32.52
N SER A 551 -0.82 5.71 -33.56
CA SER A 551 -1.43 4.45 -33.95
C SER A 551 -0.43 3.55 -34.67
N LEU A 552 -0.69 2.25 -34.65
CA LEU A 552 0.02 1.26 -35.45
C LEU A 552 -0.94 0.49 -36.34
N THR A 553 -0.47 0.09 -37.51
CA THR A 553 -1.24 -0.70 -38.49
C THR A 553 -0.57 -2.05 -38.68
N LEU A 554 -1.38 -3.11 -38.63
CA LEU A 554 -0.98 -4.49 -38.84
C LEU A 554 -1.02 -4.88 -40.33
N GLU A 555 -0.33 -5.96 -40.69
CA GLU A 555 -0.26 -6.48 -42.07
C GLU A 555 -1.63 -6.87 -42.65
N ASP A 556 -2.59 -7.22 -41.80
CA ASP A 556 -3.98 -7.52 -42.18
C ASP A 556 -4.87 -6.26 -42.34
N GLY A 557 -4.30 -5.07 -42.13
CA GLY A 557 -4.97 -3.78 -42.30
C GLY A 557 -5.64 -3.24 -41.04
N PHE A 558 -5.66 -3.96 -39.91
CA PHE A 558 -6.21 -3.43 -38.66
C PHE A 558 -5.30 -2.35 -38.05
N THR A 559 -5.91 -1.26 -37.58
CA THR A 559 -5.20 -0.14 -36.94
C THR A 559 -5.59 -0.03 -35.47
N TYR A 560 -4.59 0.17 -34.60
CA TYR A 560 -4.74 0.35 -33.16
C TYR A 560 -4.24 1.72 -32.75
N THR A 561 -5.04 2.48 -32.01
CA THR A 561 -4.68 3.81 -31.47
C THR A 561 -4.31 3.73 -29.99
N GLY A 562 -3.42 4.63 -29.54
CA GLY A 562 -3.00 4.75 -28.15
C GLY A 562 -2.38 6.12 -27.86
N ASP A 563 -1.90 6.34 -26.64
CA ASP A 563 -1.29 7.61 -26.21
C ASP A 563 0.23 7.65 -26.38
N LEU A 564 0.87 6.48 -26.41
CA LEU A 564 2.31 6.30 -26.53
C LEU A 564 2.61 5.08 -27.42
N LEU A 565 3.45 5.27 -28.44
CA LEU A 565 3.95 4.20 -29.29
C LEU A 565 5.41 3.87 -28.93
N ILE A 566 5.72 2.59 -28.80
CA ILE A 566 7.08 2.11 -28.50
C ILE A 566 7.50 1.12 -29.59
N GLY A 567 8.52 1.49 -30.36
CA GLY A 567 9.21 0.61 -31.30
C GLY A 567 10.28 -0.22 -30.57
N ALA A 568 9.99 -1.50 -30.38
CA ALA A 568 10.86 -2.51 -29.78
C ALA A 568 11.05 -3.71 -30.74
N ASP A 569 10.98 -3.46 -32.05
CA ASP A 569 10.94 -4.43 -33.14
C ASP A 569 12.33 -4.86 -33.66
N GLY A 570 13.38 -4.58 -32.88
CA GLY A 570 14.72 -5.12 -33.06
C GLY A 570 15.55 -4.45 -34.15
N VAL A 571 16.69 -5.06 -34.50
CA VAL A 571 17.66 -4.48 -35.45
C VAL A 571 17.07 -4.22 -36.85
N HIS A 572 16.10 -5.04 -37.27
CA HIS A 572 15.38 -4.89 -38.53
C HIS A 572 14.14 -3.99 -38.43
N SER A 573 14.12 -3.11 -37.42
CA SER A 573 13.00 -2.24 -37.15
C SER A 573 12.50 -1.55 -38.41
N LYS A 574 11.24 -1.84 -38.76
CA LYS A 574 10.53 -1.13 -39.82
C LYS A 574 10.03 0.20 -39.28
N LEU A 575 9.73 0.26 -37.99
CA LEU A 575 9.18 1.44 -37.34
C LEU A 575 10.21 2.55 -37.13
N ARG A 576 11.49 2.22 -37.04
CA ARG A 576 12.57 3.22 -37.01
C ARG A 576 12.48 4.20 -38.17
N SER A 577 12.12 3.74 -39.38
CA SER A 577 11.95 4.60 -40.56
C SER A 577 10.83 5.64 -40.44
N SER A 578 9.85 5.39 -39.57
CA SER A 578 8.75 6.32 -39.33
C SER A 578 9.12 7.39 -38.29
N ILE A 579 9.99 7.05 -37.32
CA ILE A 579 10.41 7.93 -36.23
C ILE A 579 11.64 8.76 -36.63
N ALA A 580 12.68 8.12 -37.16
CA ALA A 580 13.92 8.77 -37.55
C ALA A 580 13.77 9.46 -38.91
N LYS A 581 14.24 10.71 -39.02
CA LYS A 581 14.18 11.49 -40.28
C LYS A 581 15.16 10.96 -41.33
N ASP A 582 16.33 10.52 -40.87
CA ASP A 582 17.39 9.90 -41.67
C ASP A 582 17.69 8.54 -41.04
N CYS A 583 17.12 7.47 -41.59
CA CYS A 583 17.23 6.11 -41.05
C CYS A 583 18.29 5.32 -41.82
N PRO A 584 19.59 5.35 -41.44
CA PRO A 584 20.57 4.47 -42.06
C PRO A 584 20.14 3.02 -41.83
N LEU A 585 20.24 2.18 -42.87
CA LEU A 585 19.98 0.75 -42.71
C LEU A 585 21.11 0.12 -41.89
N PRO A 586 20.82 -0.89 -41.05
CA PRO A 586 21.88 -1.69 -40.44
C PRO A 586 22.79 -2.27 -41.55
N THR A 587 24.09 -2.13 -41.39
CA THR A 587 25.08 -2.64 -42.34
C THR A 587 25.78 -3.87 -41.76
N PRO A 588 26.19 -4.84 -42.59
CA PRO A 588 27.08 -5.92 -42.15
C PRO A 588 28.29 -5.36 -41.40
N SER A 589 28.62 -5.95 -40.25
CA SER A 589 29.79 -5.53 -39.48
C SER A 589 31.09 -6.13 -40.03
N GLY A 590 31.02 -6.95 -41.09
CA GLY A 590 32.13 -7.77 -41.60
C GLY A 590 32.42 -8.99 -40.72
N SER A 591 31.46 -9.45 -39.91
CA SER A 591 31.63 -10.62 -39.03
C SER A 591 30.34 -11.39 -38.89
N SER A 592 30.46 -12.71 -38.71
CA SER A 592 29.36 -13.61 -38.38
C SER A 592 29.67 -14.38 -37.10
N ALA A 593 28.66 -15.04 -36.53
CA ALA A 593 28.82 -15.86 -35.34
C ALA A 593 28.02 -17.16 -35.44
N PHE A 594 28.69 -18.29 -35.23
CA PHE A 594 28.00 -19.55 -34.93
C PHE A 594 27.53 -19.53 -33.48
N ARG A 595 26.26 -19.86 -33.25
CA ARG A 595 25.64 -19.96 -31.93
C ARG A 595 25.02 -21.33 -31.76
N PHE A 596 25.34 -21.98 -30.64
CA PHE A 596 24.80 -23.29 -30.29
C PHE A 596 24.98 -23.55 -28.79
N LEU A 597 24.32 -24.60 -28.32
CA LEU A 597 24.44 -25.13 -26.96
C LEU A 597 24.95 -26.57 -27.02
N ILE A 598 25.78 -26.95 -26.05
CA ILE A 598 26.21 -28.34 -25.85
C ILE A 598 25.84 -28.77 -24.42
N PRO A 599 25.19 -29.93 -24.22
CA PRO A 599 25.00 -30.50 -22.89
C PRO A 599 26.32 -30.72 -22.15
N ALA A 600 26.36 -30.33 -20.86
CA ALA A 600 27.58 -30.38 -20.07
C ALA A 600 28.10 -31.82 -19.84
N ASP A 601 27.21 -32.80 -19.79
CA ASP A 601 27.54 -34.23 -19.72
C ASP A 601 28.27 -34.74 -20.97
N VAL A 602 27.87 -34.30 -22.17
CA VAL A 602 28.55 -34.64 -23.44
C VAL A 602 30.00 -34.13 -23.46
N ILE A 603 30.25 -32.94 -22.89
CA ILE A 603 31.61 -32.38 -22.76
C ILE A 603 32.41 -33.13 -21.69
N ARG A 604 31.77 -33.47 -20.56
CA ARG A 604 32.41 -34.17 -19.43
C ARG A 604 32.79 -35.61 -19.73
N ALA A 605 32.07 -36.27 -20.63
CA ALA A 605 32.30 -37.67 -20.99
C ALA A 605 33.62 -37.90 -21.75
N ASP A 606 34.23 -36.86 -22.31
CA ASP A 606 35.48 -36.94 -23.06
C ASP A 606 36.63 -36.33 -22.23
N PRO A 607 37.64 -37.13 -21.83
CA PRO A 607 38.77 -36.65 -21.05
C PRO A 607 39.54 -35.48 -21.68
N LYS A 608 39.53 -35.36 -23.03
CA LYS A 608 40.19 -34.25 -23.73
C LYS A 608 39.43 -32.93 -23.58
N THR A 609 38.12 -32.96 -23.32
CA THR A 609 37.29 -31.75 -23.20
C THR A 609 36.71 -31.52 -21.80
N ALA A 610 36.82 -32.48 -20.88
CA ALA A 610 36.27 -32.35 -19.53
C ALA A 610 36.82 -31.14 -18.76
N HIS A 611 38.07 -30.76 -19.02
CA HIS A 611 38.73 -29.63 -18.38
C HIS A 611 38.05 -28.27 -18.66
N PHE A 612 37.20 -28.17 -19.69
CA PHE A 612 36.38 -26.99 -19.95
C PHE A 612 35.30 -26.74 -18.89
N LEU A 613 35.01 -27.73 -18.03
CA LEU A 613 33.96 -27.70 -17.01
C LEU A 613 34.48 -27.79 -15.57
N GLU A 614 35.79 -27.77 -15.36
CA GLU A 614 36.40 -27.90 -14.03
C GLU A 614 35.98 -26.78 -13.07
N ARG A 615 35.82 -25.55 -13.59
CA ARG A 615 35.37 -24.39 -12.81
C ARG A 615 33.91 -24.10 -13.09
N LYS A 616 33.09 -24.17 -12.04
CA LYS A 616 31.68 -23.79 -12.09
C LYS A 616 31.55 -22.31 -12.44
N GLY A 617 30.53 -21.94 -13.25
CA GLY A 617 30.24 -20.54 -13.56
C GLY A 617 31.36 -19.81 -14.32
N GLU A 618 32.26 -20.53 -15.00
CA GLU A 618 33.36 -19.92 -15.74
C GLU A 618 32.90 -19.40 -17.11
N MET A 619 33.21 -18.13 -17.38
CA MET A 619 33.14 -17.53 -18.71
C MET A 619 34.54 -17.54 -19.33
N ARG A 620 34.70 -18.31 -20.43
CA ARG A 620 35.95 -18.40 -21.18
C ARG A 620 35.87 -17.61 -22.47
N LEU A 621 36.91 -16.82 -22.73
CA LEU A 621 37.08 -16.04 -23.95
C LEU A 621 38.35 -16.52 -24.65
N LEU A 622 38.22 -17.04 -25.87
CA LEU A 622 39.37 -17.42 -26.70
C LEU A 622 39.52 -16.39 -27.82
N TYR A 623 40.50 -15.51 -27.70
CA TYR A 623 40.74 -14.40 -28.63
C TYR A 623 41.74 -14.78 -29.71
N GLY A 624 41.30 -14.76 -30.97
CA GLY A 624 42.17 -14.73 -32.14
C GLY A 624 42.28 -13.36 -32.77
N THR A 625 43.13 -13.31 -33.80
CA THR A 625 43.42 -12.08 -34.55
C THR A 625 42.16 -11.51 -35.21
N ASP A 626 41.34 -12.39 -35.78
CA ASP A 626 40.17 -12.09 -36.62
C ASP A 626 38.94 -12.94 -36.23
N ARG A 627 39.00 -13.67 -35.11
CA ARG A 627 37.95 -14.58 -34.65
C ARG A 627 37.96 -14.73 -33.13
N ARG A 628 36.83 -15.11 -32.54
CA ARG A 628 36.70 -15.25 -31.07
C ARG A 628 35.71 -16.33 -30.69
N ILE A 629 36.00 -17.10 -29.66
CA ILE A 629 35.03 -18.04 -29.06
C ILE A 629 34.71 -17.58 -27.64
N VAL A 630 33.41 -17.50 -27.32
CA VAL A 630 32.89 -17.20 -25.98
C VAL A 630 32.13 -18.41 -25.47
N ILE A 631 32.52 -18.94 -24.32
CA ILE A 631 31.99 -20.18 -23.72
C ILE A 631 31.54 -19.89 -22.30
N TYR A 632 30.32 -20.25 -21.92
CA TYR A 632 29.85 -20.12 -20.54
C TYR A 632 28.61 -20.99 -20.23
N PRO A 633 28.38 -21.36 -18.96
CA PRO A 633 27.26 -22.23 -18.59
C PRO A 633 25.93 -21.46 -18.47
N CYS A 634 24.81 -22.11 -18.82
CA CYS A 634 23.44 -21.70 -18.51
C CYS A 634 22.61 -22.87 -17.94
N ARG A 635 21.38 -22.60 -17.48
CA ARG A 635 20.42 -23.60 -16.98
C ARG A 635 21.02 -24.50 -15.89
N ASN A 636 21.38 -23.92 -14.74
CA ASN A 636 21.96 -24.66 -13.60
C ASN A 636 23.22 -25.47 -13.94
N ASN A 637 24.11 -24.90 -14.76
CA ASN A 637 25.33 -25.52 -15.29
C ASN A 637 25.11 -26.82 -16.10
N THR A 638 23.89 -27.06 -16.61
CA THR A 638 23.58 -28.27 -17.39
C THR A 638 23.82 -28.10 -18.90
N LEU A 639 23.80 -26.85 -19.39
CA LEU A 639 24.05 -26.50 -20.79
C LEU A 639 25.19 -25.50 -20.89
N ILE A 640 26.03 -25.64 -21.91
CA ILE A 640 27.14 -24.74 -22.18
C ILE A 640 26.87 -23.99 -23.47
N ASN A 641 26.85 -22.67 -23.38
CA ASN A 641 26.64 -21.77 -24.50
C ASN A 641 27.95 -21.47 -25.22
N PHE A 642 27.88 -21.48 -26.56
CA PHE A 642 28.98 -21.11 -27.44
C PHE A 642 28.56 -19.97 -28.37
N VAL A 643 29.44 -18.96 -28.46
CA VAL A 643 29.39 -17.94 -29.52
C VAL A 643 30.76 -17.94 -30.19
N ALA A 644 30.83 -18.45 -31.41
CA ALA A 644 32.07 -18.55 -32.18
C ALA A 644 32.01 -17.56 -33.34
N LEU A 645 32.65 -16.41 -33.15
CA LEU A 645 32.69 -15.29 -34.09
C LEU A 645 33.85 -15.45 -35.08
N HIS A 646 33.62 -15.11 -36.34
CA HIS A 646 34.57 -15.24 -37.45
C HIS A 646 34.27 -14.18 -38.54
N PRO A 647 35.19 -13.93 -39.49
CA PRO A 647 34.93 -13.09 -40.66
C PRO A 647 33.77 -13.66 -41.48
N ASP A 648 32.80 -12.83 -41.87
CA ASP A 648 31.59 -13.31 -42.56
C ASP A 648 31.88 -13.95 -43.93
N GLU A 649 32.90 -13.44 -44.63
CA GLU A 649 33.50 -13.94 -45.88
C GLU A 649 33.72 -15.47 -45.90
N GLU A 650 34.05 -16.08 -44.76
CA GLU A 650 34.32 -17.53 -44.67
C GLU A 650 33.03 -18.38 -44.71
N THR A 651 31.86 -17.75 -44.65
CA THR A 651 30.56 -18.41 -44.55
C THR A 651 29.47 -17.77 -45.43
N GLU A 652 29.81 -16.88 -46.35
CA GLU A 652 28.83 -16.28 -47.28
C GLU A 652 28.37 -17.26 -48.37
N ALA A 653 27.05 -17.37 -48.58
CA ALA A 653 26.42 -17.93 -49.78
C ALA A 653 25.09 -17.18 -50.06
N ASP A 654 24.78 -16.93 -51.35
CA ASP A 654 23.70 -16.05 -51.85
C ASP A 654 22.31 -16.27 -51.19
N GLY A 655 21.80 -15.26 -50.47
CA GLY A 655 20.37 -15.10 -50.16
C GLY A 655 19.98 -14.70 -48.72
N ASP A 656 19.10 -13.69 -48.60
CA ASP A 656 18.57 -13.00 -47.40
C ASP A 656 17.69 -13.85 -46.43
N ASN A 657 18.07 -15.10 -46.10
CA ASN A 657 17.30 -15.93 -45.17
C ASN A 657 18.01 -16.13 -43.82
N TRP A 658 17.36 -15.66 -42.75
CA TRP A 658 17.83 -15.61 -41.35
C TRP A 658 18.01 -16.96 -40.63
N ASP A 659 17.69 -18.09 -41.30
CA ASP A 659 17.63 -19.41 -40.67
C ASP A 659 18.37 -20.49 -41.49
N GLN A 660 19.55 -20.16 -42.01
CA GLN A 660 20.41 -21.14 -42.66
C GLN A 660 21.02 -22.07 -41.60
N ALA A 661 20.72 -23.36 -41.67
CA ALA A 661 21.47 -24.39 -40.98
C ALA A 661 22.90 -24.35 -41.54
N ALA A 662 23.81 -23.67 -40.84
CA ALA A 662 25.20 -23.66 -41.25
C ALA A 662 25.81 -25.03 -40.99
N SER A 663 26.60 -25.52 -41.95
CA SER A 663 27.18 -26.84 -41.81
C SER A 663 28.16 -26.85 -40.65
N LYS A 664 28.09 -27.91 -39.83
CA LYS A 664 29.07 -28.17 -38.77
C LYS A 664 30.51 -28.14 -39.31
N ASP A 665 30.69 -28.55 -40.56
CA ASP A 665 31.97 -28.56 -41.25
C ASP A 665 32.50 -27.14 -41.51
N SER A 666 31.63 -26.19 -41.90
CA SER A 666 32.00 -24.78 -42.05
C SER A 666 32.52 -24.20 -40.73
N MET A 667 31.83 -24.47 -39.62
CA MET A 667 32.27 -24.04 -38.29
C MET A 667 33.63 -24.66 -37.94
N LEU A 668 33.81 -25.97 -38.13
CA LEU A 668 35.09 -26.62 -37.83
C LEU A 668 36.24 -26.11 -38.72
N SER A 669 35.94 -25.75 -39.97
CA SER A 669 36.91 -25.13 -40.89
C SER A 669 37.37 -23.76 -40.39
N CYS A 670 36.43 -22.90 -39.99
CA CYS A 670 36.71 -21.58 -39.40
C CYS A 670 37.54 -21.65 -38.11
N PHE A 671 37.55 -22.76 -37.39
CA PHE A 671 38.33 -22.90 -36.15
C PHE A 671 39.41 -23.99 -36.26
N SER A 672 39.85 -24.32 -37.48
CA SER A 672 40.86 -25.35 -37.75
C SER A 672 42.25 -25.04 -37.16
N SER A 673 42.56 -23.76 -36.96
CA SER A 673 43.82 -23.29 -36.34
C SER A 673 43.85 -23.39 -34.81
N TYR A 674 42.71 -23.70 -34.17
CA TYR A 674 42.63 -23.83 -32.73
C TYR A 674 43.15 -25.21 -32.24
N PRO A 675 43.59 -25.31 -30.97
CA PRO A 675 43.99 -26.54 -30.30
C PRO A 675 43.02 -27.70 -30.50
N GLU A 676 43.56 -28.91 -30.45
CA GLU A 676 42.80 -30.14 -30.69
C GLU A 676 41.59 -30.28 -29.76
N ASP A 677 41.76 -29.96 -28.48
CA ASP A 677 40.70 -30.00 -27.48
C ASP A 677 39.55 -29.01 -27.78
N VAL A 678 39.84 -27.79 -28.23
CA VAL A 678 38.83 -26.80 -28.66
C VAL A 678 38.11 -27.31 -29.92
N ARG A 679 38.83 -27.86 -30.90
CA ARG A 679 38.20 -28.42 -32.11
C ARG A 679 37.30 -29.61 -31.77
N LEU A 680 37.75 -30.50 -30.87
CA LEU A 680 36.93 -31.61 -30.36
C LEU A 680 35.70 -31.11 -29.60
N LEU A 681 35.83 -30.02 -28.85
CA LEU A 681 34.71 -29.38 -28.15
C LEU A 681 33.66 -28.85 -29.13
N LEU A 682 34.09 -28.10 -30.15
CA LEU A 682 33.22 -27.61 -31.22
C LEU A 682 32.55 -28.76 -32.00
N ALA A 683 33.29 -29.86 -32.24
CA ALA A 683 32.78 -31.05 -32.91
C ALA A 683 31.69 -31.80 -32.11
N LYS A 684 31.44 -31.47 -30.85
CA LYS A 684 30.32 -32.03 -30.06
C LYS A 684 28.99 -31.30 -30.31
N ALA A 685 29.00 -30.17 -31.02
CA ALA A 685 27.76 -29.50 -31.41
C ALA A 685 26.90 -30.41 -32.32
N SER A 686 25.59 -30.42 -32.07
CA SER A 686 24.64 -31.06 -32.98
C SER A 686 24.46 -30.18 -34.22
N ALA A 687 24.48 -30.77 -35.41
CA ALA A 687 24.29 -30.02 -36.65
C ALA A 687 22.94 -29.28 -36.68
N GLU A 688 21.92 -29.84 -36.03
CA GLU A 688 20.57 -29.27 -35.97
C GLU A 688 20.47 -28.04 -35.03
N THR A 689 21.42 -27.85 -34.12
CA THR A 689 21.41 -26.76 -33.12
C THR A 689 22.32 -25.59 -33.48
N ILE A 690 23.16 -25.72 -34.51
CA ILE A 690 24.06 -24.65 -34.97
C ILE A 690 23.27 -23.63 -35.79
N LYS A 691 23.27 -22.38 -35.33
CA LYS A 691 22.72 -21.23 -36.05
C LYS A 691 23.85 -20.27 -36.42
N LEU A 692 23.85 -19.79 -37.66
CA LEU A 692 24.77 -18.76 -38.13
C LEU A 692 24.08 -17.40 -38.10
N TRP A 693 24.68 -16.45 -37.39
CA TRP A 693 24.18 -15.09 -37.24
C TRP A 693 25.11 -14.11 -37.93
N LYS A 694 24.62 -13.43 -38.97
CA LYS A 694 25.32 -12.28 -39.55
C LYS A 694 25.21 -11.09 -38.58
N LEU A 695 26.34 -10.53 -38.16
CA LEU A 695 26.36 -9.43 -37.22
C LEU A 695 26.16 -8.12 -37.98
N LEU A 696 25.18 -7.34 -37.53
CA LEU A 696 24.85 -6.04 -38.13
C LEU A 696 25.28 -4.95 -37.16
N ASP A 697 25.89 -3.92 -37.70
CA ASP A 697 26.14 -2.67 -37.00
C ASP A 697 25.15 -1.60 -37.47
N HIS A 698 24.81 -0.70 -36.55
CA HIS A 698 23.88 0.39 -36.82
C HIS A 698 24.46 1.70 -36.30
N GLU A 699 24.77 2.63 -37.22
CA GLU A 699 25.25 3.98 -36.89
C GLU A 699 24.38 4.66 -35.84
N GLU A 700 24.98 5.54 -35.04
CA GLU A 700 24.24 6.28 -34.02
C GLU A 700 23.11 7.09 -34.65
N LEU A 701 21.90 6.94 -34.12
CA LEU A 701 20.73 7.62 -34.67
C LEU A 701 20.72 9.12 -34.41
N GLY A 702 21.43 9.63 -33.40
CA GLY A 702 21.27 11.00 -32.92
C GLY A 702 20.09 11.15 -31.95
N LYS A 703 20.22 12.09 -31.00
CA LYS A 703 19.25 12.31 -29.91
C LYS A 703 17.82 12.54 -30.42
N ASP A 704 17.70 13.29 -31.52
CA ASP A 704 16.41 13.70 -32.09
C ASP A 704 15.67 12.56 -32.82
N ASN A 705 16.33 11.44 -33.10
CA ASN A 705 15.77 10.31 -33.85
C ASN A 705 15.33 9.13 -32.96
N TRP A 706 15.53 9.22 -31.64
CA TRP A 706 15.01 8.24 -30.69
C TRP A 706 13.53 8.43 -30.40
N VAL A 707 13.02 9.66 -30.58
CA VAL A 707 11.66 10.05 -30.24
C VAL A 707 11.10 11.00 -31.28
N ARG A 708 9.81 10.86 -31.61
CA ARG A 708 9.09 11.81 -32.46
C ARG A 708 7.64 11.88 -32.02
N GLY A 709 7.18 13.07 -31.63
CA GLY A 709 5.83 13.27 -31.10
C GLY A 709 5.58 12.38 -29.88
N LYS A 710 4.66 11.42 -30.02
CA LYS A 710 4.27 10.45 -28.99
C LYS A 710 4.84 9.03 -29.24
N ALA A 711 5.88 8.92 -30.06
CA ALA A 711 6.53 7.66 -30.39
C ALA A 711 8.01 7.64 -29.97
N CYS A 712 8.51 6.50 -29.49
CA CYS A 712 9.93 6.29 -29.20
C CYS A 712 10.44 4.93 -29.67
N LEU A 713 11.76 4.83 -29.82
CA LEU A 713 12.49 3.58 -30.08
C LEU A 713 13.22 3.13 -28.82
N LEU A 714 13.35 1.81 -28.63
CA LEU A 714 14.19 1.22 -27.58
C LEU A 714 14.90 -0.06 -28.03
N GLY A 715 15.90 -0.50 -27.26
CA GLY A 715 16.69 -1.69 -27.58
C GLY A 715 17.33 -1.60 -28.97
N ASP A 716 17.47 -2.74 -29.65
CA ASP A 716 18.14 -2.79 -30.96
C ASP A 716 17.44 -1.96 -32.07
N ALA A 717 16.18 -1.54 -31.86
CA ALA A 717 15.52 -0.60 -32.77
C ALA A 717 16.14 0.80 -32.68
N ALA A 718 16.64 1.21 -31.49
CA ALA A 718 17.28 2.48 -31.23
C ALA A 718 18.83 2.42 -31.23
N HIS A 719 19.40 1.35 -30.67
CA HIS A 719 20.83 1.21 -30.41
C HIS A 719 21.25 -0.27 -30.53
N ALA A 720 21.37 -0.79 -31.76
CA ALA A 720 21.83 -2.16 -31.97
C ALA A 720 23.31 -2.32 -31.57
N PHE A 721 23.63 -3.37 -30.83
CA PHE A 721 24.99 -3.63 -30.34
C PHE A 721 25.65 -4.79 -31.06
N LEU A 722 26.97 -4.68 -31.26
CA LEU A 722 27.79 -5.85 -31.54
C LEU A 722 27.90 -6.71 -30.26
N PRO A 723 27.90 -8.05 -30.38
CA PRO A 723 27.75 -8.95 -29.23
C PRO A 723 29.01 -9.05 -28.33
N HIS A 724 30.03 -8.21 -28.55
CA HIS A 724 31.35 -8.34 -27.91
C HIS A 724 31.36 -8.08 -26.39
N GLN A 725 30.35 -7.43 -25.83
CA GLN A 725 30.26 -7.13 -24.39
C GLN A 725 28.99 -7.62 -23.69
N GLY A 726 28.08 -8.29 -24.40
CA GLY A 726 26.86 -8.86 -23.81
C GLY A 726 25.86 -7.87 -23.19
N GLN A 727 25.90 -6.58 -23.57
CA GLN A 727 25.03 -5.53 -23.00
C GLN A 727 23.75 -5.21 -23.77
N GLY A 728 23.55 -5.70 -25.00
CA GLY A 728 22.38 -5.28 -25.81
C GLY A 728 21.03 -5.52 -25.14
N GLY A 729 20.77 -6.75 -24.69
CA GLY A 729 19.55 -7.06 -23.94
C GLY A 729 19.48 -6.33 -22.59
N ALA A 730 20.62 -6.05 -21.97
CA ALA A 730 20.67 -5.32 -20.71
C ALA A 730 20.29 -3.84 -20.89
N GLN A 731 20.83 -3.16 -21.90
CA GLN A 731 20.46 -1.78 -22.23
C GLN A 731 18.99 -1.66 -22.65
N ALA A 732 18.43 -2.67 -23.32
CA ALA A 732 17.00 -2.74 -23.62
C ALA A 732 16.12 -2.87 -22.36
N ILE A 733 16.57 -3.58 -21.32
CA ILE A 733 15.89 -3.63 -20.00
C ILE A 733 15.98 -2.27 -19.30
N GLU A 734 17.15 -1.61 -19.34
CA GLU A 734 17.34 -0.25 -18.79
C GLU A 734 16.40 0.76 -19.46
N ASP A 735 16.16 0.65 -20.77
CA ASP A 735 15.20 1.50 -21.47
C ASP A 735 13.78 1.34 -20.93
N GLY A 736 13.33 0.08 -20.79
CA GLY A 736 12.01 -0.22 -20.24
C GLY A 736 11.84 0.29 -18.81
N ALA A 737 12.89 0.17 -17.98
CA ALA A 737 12.91 0.69 -16.62
C ALA A 737 12.83 2.22 -16.57
N ALA A 738 13.59 2.91 -17.42
CA ALA A 738 13.56 4.37 -17.52
C ALA A 738 12.17 4.87 -17.96
N LEU A 739 11.54 4.22 -18.94
CA LEU A 739 10.16 4.54 -19.34
C LEU A 739 9.17 4.36 -18.19
N GLY A 740 9.21 3.24 -17.46
CA GLY A 740 8.33 3.07 -16.29
C GLY A 740 8.54 4.12 -15.19
N ALA A 741 9.77 4.59 -15.00
CA ALA A 741 10.08 5.63 -14.01
C ALA A 741 9.58 7.02 -14.44
N LEU A 742 9.63 7.33 -15.74
CA LEU A 742 9.29 8.63 -16.31
C LEU A 742 7.78 8.80 -16.59
N PHE A 743 7.06 7.70 -16.68
CA PHE A 743 5.62 7.66 -16.89
C PHE A 743 4.94 7.03 -15.66
N PRO A 744 4.89 7.73 -14.51
CA PRO A 744 4.03 7.30 -13.41
C PRO A 744 2.57 7.54 -13.76
N LEU A 745 1.69 6.83 -13.04
CA LEU A 745 0.25 7.05 -13.09
C LEU A 745 -0.12 8.53 -12.88
N GLY A 746 -1.05 9.03 -13.69
CA GLY A 746 -1.41 10.44 -13.73
C GLY A 746 -0.57 11.29 -14.69
N THR A 747 0.34 10.70 -15.46
CA THR A 747 0.94 11.36 -16.62
C THR A 747 -0.13 11.63 -17.69
N GLN A 748 -0.27 12.88 -18.12
CA GLN A 748 -1.27 13.24 -19.14
C GLN A 748 -0.74 12.92 -20.54
N ALA A 749 -1.65 12.63 -21.48
CA ALA A 749 -1.29 12.39 -22.88
C ALA A 749 -0.56 13.59 -23.52
N SER A 750 -0.79 14.82 -23.03
CA SER A 750 -0.08 16.03 -23.43
C SER A 750 1.37 16.08 -22.93
N ASP A 751 1.68 15.39 -21.83
CA ASP A 751 3.02 15.36 -21.24
C ASP A 751 3.94 14.36 -21.96
N VAL A 752 3.36 13.42 -22.73
CA VAL A 752 4.09 12.32 -23.38
C VAL A 752 5.31 12.80 -24.18
N PRO A 753 5.22 13.81 -25.08
CA PRO A 753 6.40 14.28 -25.81
C PRO A 753 7.50 14.77 -24.87
N ARG A 754 7.15 15.50 -23.81
CA ARG A 754 8.13 16.00 -22.83
C ARG A 754 8.75 14.85 -22.03
N ARG A 755 7.96 13.86 -21.61
CA ARG A 755 8.48 12.65 -20.93
C ARG A 755 9.44 11.85 -21.82
N LEU A 756 9.15 11.76 -23.11
CA LEU A 756 10.05 11.13 -24.08
C LEU A 756 11.37 11.90 -24.25
N GLN A 757 11.37 13.22 -24.15
CA GLN A 757 12.62 13.99 -24.10
C GLN A 757 13.43 13.69 -22.84
N LEU A 758 12.78 13.49 -21.68
CA LEU A 758 13.47 13.04 -20.47
C LEU A 758 14.01 11.60 -20.60
N TYR A 759 13.33 10.75 -21.38
CA TYR A 759 13.82 9.40 -21.71
C TYR A 759 15.10 9.46 -22.53
N VAL A 760 15.15 10.30 -23.57
CA VAL A 760 16.38 10.55 -24.34
C VAL A 760 17.49 11.07 -23.43
N GLN A 761 17.19 12.04 -22.55
CA GLN A 761 18.15 12.55 -21.57
C GLN A 761 18.70 11.45 -20.65
N ALA A 762 17.85 10.52 -20.22
CA ALA A 762 18.24 9.44 -19.30
C ALA A 762 19.03 8.31 -19.98
N ARG A 763 18.82 8.10 -21.29
CA ARG A 763 19.26 6.86 -21.98
C ARG A 763 20.22 7.05 -23.12
N TYR A 764 20.10 8.11 -23.92
CA TYR A 764 20.87 8.25 -25.17
C TYR A 764 22.37 8.21 -24.93
N ASP A 765 22.90 9.12 -24.11
CA ASP A 765 24.35 9.26 -23.91
C ASP A 765 24.93 7.97 -23.30
N ARG A 766 24.17 7.29 -22.44
CA ARG A 766 24.57 6.03 -21.82
C ARG A 766 24.56 4.86 -22.80
N ALA A 767 23.47 4.64 -23.54
CA ALA A 767 23.38 3.54 -24.48
C ALA A 767 24.41 3.68 -25.60
N THR A 768 24.62 4.90 -26.09
CA THR A 768 25.61 5.23 -27.12
C THR A 768 27.03 4.97 -26.63
N LEU A 769 27.37 5.38 -25.39
CA LEU A 769 28.66 5.06 -24.78
C LEU A 769 28.90 3.55 -24.68
N VAL A 770 27.88 2.79 -24.28
CA VAL A 770 27.98 1.32 -24.22
C VAL A 770 28.08 0.72 -25.63
N GLN A 771 27.42 1.31 -26.63
CA GLN A 771 27.45 0.86 -28.02
C GLN A 771 28.86 1.03 -28.59
N ASP A 772 29.48 2.18 -28.36
CA ASP A 772 30.86 2.45 -28.75
C ASP A 772 31.84 1.47 -28.09
N PHE A 773 31.67 1.16 -26.80
CA PHE A 773 32.48 0.10 -26.17
C PHE A 773 32.33 -1.27 -26.83
N THR A 774 31.16 -1.61 -27.38
CA THR A 774 31.01 -2.86 -28.15
C THR A 774 31.73 -2.83 -29.49
N ARG A 775 31.77 -1.67 -30.17
CA ARG A 775 32.50 -1.44 -31.43
C ARG A 775 34.00 -1.51 -31.22
N GLN A 776 34.51 -0.85 -30.18
CA GLN A 776 35.92 -0.91 -29.81
C GLN A 776 36.38 -2.33 -29.48
N ALA A 777 35.50 -3.16 -28.91
CA ALA A 777 35.78 -4.55 -28.58
C ALA A 777 35.70 -5.52 -29.76
N ALA A 778 35.30 -5.06 -30.95
CA ALA A 778 35.30 -5.87 -32.17
C ALA A 778 36.73 -6.18 -32.65
N PHE A 779 36.91 -7.32 -33.32
CA PHE A 779 38.14 -7.60 -34.05
C PHE A 779 38.07 -7.00 -35.46
N LYS A 780 39.24 -6.73 -36.05
CA LYS A 780 39.31 -6.17 -37.40
C LYS A 780 39.00 -7.25 -38.43
N THR A 781 38.21 -6.92 -39.44
CA THR A 781 37.93 -7.77 -40.61
C THR A 781 38.08 -6.96 -41.90
N THR A 782 38.15 -7.65 -43.05
CA THR A 782 38.34 -7.03 -44.36
C THR A 782 37.22 -6.05 -44.70
N HIS A 783 35.98 -6.40 -44.36
CA HIS A 783 34.79 -5.60 -44.63
C HIS A 783 34.25 -4.81 -43.42
N GLY A 784 34.87 -4.93 -42.24
CA GLY A 784 34.41 -4.30 -41.01
C GLY A 784 34.88 -2.86 -40.82
N LYS A 785 33.97 -1.98 -40.37
CA LYS A 785 34.27 -0.56 -40.08
C LYS A 785 34.98 -0.35 -38.73
N HIS A 786 34.90 -1.32 -37.83
CA HIS A 786 35.35 -1.20 -36.44
C HIS A 786 36.41 -2.25 -36.12
N GLY A 787 37.26 -1.96 -35.14
CA GLY A 787 38.20 -2.94 -34.59
C GLY A 787 39.37 -2.28 -33.87
N GLY A 788 39.67 -2.70 -32.65
CA GLY A 788 40.66 -2.05 -31.80
C GLY A 788 40.93 -2.75 -30.46
N LYS A 789 41.95 -2.25 -29.73
CA LYS A 789 42.26 -2.70 -28.37
C LYS A 789 41.21 -2.14 -27.41
N VAL A 790 40.64 -3.00 -26.57
CA VAL A 790 39.85 -2.59 -25.39
C VAL A 790 40.73 -1.70 -24.52
N ILE A 791 40.35 -0.44 -24.34
CA ILE A 791 41.20 0.55 -23.66
C ILE A 791 41.26 0.30 -22.14
N ASP A 792 40.16 -0.18 -21.52
CA ASP A 792 40.13 -0.65 -20.13
C ASP A 792 38.86 -1.49 -19.83
N PRO A 793 38.95 -2.84 -19.67
CA PRO A 793 37.81 -3.69 -19.30
C PRO A 793 37.19 -3.36 -17.93
N MET A 794 37.96 -2.75 -17.03
CA MET A 794 37.51 -2.41 -15.68
C MET A 794 36.65 -1.15 -15.70
N GLN A 795 37.01 -0.16 -16.50
CA GLN A 795 36.18 1.02 -16.78
C GLN A 795 34.80 0.62 -17.33
N PHE A 796 34.75 -0.31 -18.28
CA PHE A 796 33.50 -0.84 -18.82
C PHE A 796 32.63 -1.50 -17.73
N THR A 797 33.24 -2.35 -16.89
CA THR A 797 32.54 -3.03 -15.80
C THR A 797 31.94 -2.02 -14.82
N GLU A 798 32.71 -1.01 -14.44
CA GLU A 798 32.30 0.07 -13.54
C GLU A 798 31.12 0.89 -14.07
N ILE A 799 31.21 1.34 -15.33
CA ILE A 799 30.14 2.11 -15.99
C ILE A 799 28.83 1.32 -16.07
N ASN A 800 28.92 0.01 -16.33
CA ASN A 800 27.73 -0.81 -16.45
C ASN A 800 27.17 -1.17 -15.08
N PHE A 801 27.95 -1.82 -14.21
CA PHE A 801 27.42 -2.53 -13.05
C PHE A 801 26.94 -1.60 -11.92
N ARG A 802 27.40 -0.35 -11.86
CA ARG A 802 26.99 0.61 -10.81
C ARG A 802 25.65 1.31 -11.05
N HIS A 803 25.11 1.25 -12.26
CA HIS A 803 23.99 2.09 -12.64
C HIS A 803 22.63 1.43 -12.36
N ASP A 804 21.69 2.20 -11.80
CA ASP A 804 20.27 1.88 -11.77
C ASP A 804 19.50 2.87 -12.66
N ALA A 805 19.01 2.37 -13.80
CA ALA A 805 18.34 3.20 -14.81
C ALA A 805 16.97 3.72 -14.36
N TYR A 806 16.27 2.99 -13.49
CA TYR A 806 14.97 3.43 -12.96
C TYR A 806 15.18 4.62 -12.03
N ASP A 807 16.10 4.50 -11.07
CA ASP A 807 16.32 5.55 -10.06
C ASP A 807 16.93 6.80 -10.67
N HIS A 808 17.84 6.65 -11.63
CA HIS A 808 18.38 7.76 -12.40
C HIS A 808 17.27 8.56 -13.12
N ALA A 809 16.40 7.85 -13.84
CA ALA A 809 15.29 8.46 -14.57
C ALA A 809 14.23 9.09 -13.64
N ARG A 810 13.92 8.43 -12.50
CA ARG A 810 13.04 8.97 -11.46
C ARG A 810 13.58 10.29 -10.89
N GLY A 811 14.89 10.38 -10.64
CA GLY A 811 15.52 11.61 -10.17
C GLY A 811 15.41 12.76 -11.18
N ILE A 812 15.54 12.47 -12.48
CA ILE A 812 15.31 13.46 -13.55
C ILE A 812 13.85 13.95 -13.52
N LEU A 813 12.90 13.03 -13.42
CA LEU A 813 11.47 13.35 -13.33
C LEU A 813 11.14 14.26 -12.14
N LEU A 814 11.61 13.92 -10.94
CA LEU A 814 11.31 14.68 -9.73
C LEU A 814 11.81 16.13 -9.83
N ARG A 815 13.01 16.33 -10.39
CA ARG A 815 13.56 17.67 -10.62
C ARG A 815 12.75 18.47 -11.65
N GLU A 816 12.27 17.83 -12.71
CA GLU A 816 11.39 18.47 -13.69
C GLU A 816 10.05 18.89 -13.07
N LEU A 817 9.41 17.99 -12.31
CA LEU A 817 8.14 18.28 -11.63
C LEU A 817 8.29 19.43 -10.62
N ALA A 818 9.36 19.43 -9.82
CA ALA A 818 9.62 20.49 -8.85
C ALA A 818 9.83 21.87 -9.51
N ARG A 819 10.48 21.92 -10.69
CA ARG A 819 10.64 23.16 -11.46
C ARG A 819 9.30 23.69 -11.97
N ASN A 820 8.42 22.80 -12.39
CA ASN A 820 7.13 23.17 -13.01
C ASN A 820 5.97 23.27 -12.01
N ALA A 821 6.21 22.98 -10.72
CA ALA A 821 5.18 23.02 -9.69
C ALA A 821 4.67 24.43 -9.42
N THR A 822 3.37 24.51 -9.13
CA THR A 822 2.67 25.77 -8.78
C THR A 822 3.24 26.40 -7.52
N TYR A 823 3.49 25.60 -6.47
CA TYR A 823 4.11 26.04 -5.22
C TYR A 823 5.42 25.29 -4.97
N ARG A 824 6.49 26.07 -4.75
CA ARG A 824 7.85 25.57 -4.54
C ARG A 824 8.21 25.62 -3.05
N ARG A 825 8.29 24.45 -2.42
CA ARG A 825 8.48 24.29 -0.96
C ARG A 825 9.70 23.41 -0.66
N ALA A 826 10.31 23.58 0.51
CA ALA A 826 11.29 22.60 0.99
C ALA A 826 10.56 21.28 1.33
N ALA A 827 11.09 20.08 1.04
CA ALA A 827 12.39 19.72 0.48
C ALA A 827 12.29 19.25 -0.99
N PHE A 828 12.76 20.08 -1.92
CA PHE A 828 12.70 19.86 -3.38
C PHE A 828 13.26 18.53 -3.88
N SER A 829 14.16 17.89 -3.12
CA SER A 829 14.78 16.61 -3.47
C SER A 829 13.77 15.47 -3.65
N PHE A 830 12.56 15.61 -3.10
CA PHE A 830 11.50 14.60 -3.15
C PHE A 830 10.35 14.96 -4.10
N GLY A 831 10.51 16.01 -4.91
CA GLY A 831 9.48 16.53 -5.79
C GLY A 831 8.52 17.52 -5.09
N PRO A 832 7.41 17.88 -5.75
CA PRO A 832 6.43 18.82 -5.21
C PRO A 832 5.72 18.26 -3.96
N SER A 833 5.64 19.04 -2.88
CA SER A 833 4.89 18.68 -1.68
C SER A 833 3.38 18.79 -1.94
N PRO A 834 2.60 17.70 -1.81
CA PRO A 834 1.15 17.77 -1.94
C PRO A 834 0.53 18.56 -0.78
N GLY A 835 -0.56 19.27 -1.04
CA GLY A 835 -1.31 20.03 -0.06
C GLY A 835 -2.71 20.38 -0.55
N PRO A 836 -3.45 21.27 0.13
CA PRO A 836 -4.82 21.61 -0.24
C PRO A 836 -4.97 22.15 -1.67
N ARG A 837 -3.93 22.78 -2.23
CA ARG A 837 -3.99 23.46 -3.54
C ARG A 837 -3.06 22.87 -4.60
N GLN A 838 -2.23 21.88 -4.29
CA GLN A 838 -1.43 21.17 -5.29
C GLN A 838 -1.25 19.67 -5.01
N ASP A 839 -1.09 18.89 -6.07
CA ASP A 839 -0.76 17.46 -5.99
C ASP A 839 0.75 17.19 -6.01
N HIS A 840 1.11 15.91 -5.89
CA HIS A 840 2.50 15.47 -5.93
C HIS A 840 3.13 15.56 -7.33
N MET A 841 2.33 15.85 -8.35
CA MET A 841 2.76 16.13 -9.72
C MET A 841 2.91 17.65 -9.97
N GLY A 842 2.68 18.48 -8.95
CA GLY A 842 2.78 19.94 -9.02
C GLY A 842 1.58 20.64 -9.64
N ARG A 843 0.50 19.91 -9.93
CA ARG A 843 -0.73 20.43 -10.54
C ARG A 843 -1.64 21.02 -9.47
N LEU A 844 -2.41 22.04 -9.85
CA LEU A 844 -3.46 22.61 -9.00
C LEU A 844 -4.49 21.54 -8.60
N ARG A 845 -4.87 21.53 -7.32
CA ARG A 845 -5.97 20.71 -6.82
C ARG A 845 -7.24 21.52 -6.69
N ASN A 846 -8.36 20.93 -7.10
CA ASN A 846 -9.67 21.38 -6.68
C ASN A 846 -9.97 20.79 -5.28
N LEU A 847 -10.48 21.59 -4.35
CA LEU A 847 -10.72 21.17 -2.96
C LEU A 847 -11.83 20.11 -2.82
N GLY A 848 -12.61 19.87 -3.89
CA GLY A 848 -13.67 18.86 -3.90
C GLY A 848 -14.80 19.16 -2.89
N GLU A 849 -15.76 18.25 -2.79
CA GLU A 849 -16.77 18.28 -1.74
C GLU A 849 -16.11 18.02 -0.38
N HIS A 850 -16.18 19.01 0.50
CA HIS A 850 -15.71 18.92 1.87
C HIS A 850 -16.84 19.37 2.79
N SER A 851 -17.00 18.71 3.93
CA SER A 851 -17.96 19.14 4.93
C SER A 851 -17.27 20.04 5.95
N TYR A 852 -18.03 21.00 6.46
CA TYR A 852 -17.53 21.89 7.49
C TYR A 852 -18.60 22.24 8.51
N LYS A 853 -18.15 22.54 9.73
CA LYS A 853 -18.97 23.07 10.81
C LYS A 853 -18.23 24.20 11.48
N THR A 854 -18.82 25.38 11.46
CA THR A 854 -18.28 26.61 12.02
C THR A 854 -19.15 27.06 13.20
N SER A 855 -18.62 26.97 14.41
CA SER A 855 -19.23 27.56 15.60
C SER A 855 -18.63 28.95 15.81
N TYR A 856 -19.46 29.96 16.01
CA TYR A 856 -19.03 31.35 15.98
C TYR A 856 -19.70 32.23 17.04
N LEU A 857 -18.96 33.27 17.45
CA LEU A 857 -19.40 34.34 18.34
C LEU A 857 -18.92 35.68 17.76
N THR A 858 -19.85 36.46 17.20
CA THR A 858 -19.63 37.82 16.72
C THR A 858 -20.06 38.81 17.79
N PHE A 859 -19.19 39.76 18.11
CA PHE A 859 -19.41 40.70 19.20
C PHE A 859 -18.88 42.10 18.89
N LYS A 860 -19.40 43.07 19.64
CA LYS A 860 -18.94 44.45 19.69
C LYS A 860 -17.82 44.59 20.72
N THR A 861 -16.76 45.30 20.35
CA THR A 861 -15.60 45.56 21.21
C THR A 861 -15.03 46.95 21.00
N HIS A 862 -14.10 47.37 21.84
CA HIS A 862 -13.44 48.66 21.76
C HIS A 862 -12.50 48.73 20.55
N LYS A 863 -12.77 49.68 19.63
CA LYS A 863 -11.94 49.91 18.44
C LYS A 863 -10.48 50.18 18.81
N SER A 864 -10.25 50.94 19.88
CA SER A 864 -8.92 51.31 20.37
C SER A 864 -8.06 50.08 20.71
N TYR A 865 -8.62 49.09 21.42
CA TYR A 865 -7.87 47.88 21.78
C TYR A 865 -7.65 46.97 20.57
N ILE A 866 -8.71 46.63 19.83
CA ILE A 866 -8.60 45.65 18.73
C ILE A 866 -7.73 46.16 17.57
N SER A 867 -7.62 47.48 17.39
CA SER A 867 -6.69 48.07 16.40
C SER A 867 -5.23 47.82 16.75
N THR A 868 -4.89 47.56 18.03
CA THR A 868 -3.51 47.21 18.44
C THR A 868 -3.06 45.83 17.94
N LEU A 869 -4.00 44.98 17.52
CA LEU A 869 -3.72 43.67 16.94
C LEU A 869 -3.43 43.75 15.42
N LEU A 870 -3.53 44.93 14.81
CA LEU A 870 -3.14 45.14 13.41
C LEU A 870 -1.61 45.34 13.34
N PRO A 871 -0.90 44.62 12.47
CA PRO A 871 0.56 44.61 12.44
C PRO A 871 1.18 45.84 11.77
N SER A 872 0.37 46.75 11.23
CA SER A 872 0.83 47.91 10.45
C SER A 872 -0.19 49.04 10.51
N GLU A 873 0.28 50.29 10.49
CA GLU A 873 -0.54 51.50 10.34
C GLU A 873 -1.21 51.61 8.96
N GLU A 874 -0.75 50.82 7.98
CA GLU A 874 -1.38 50.68 6.65
C GLU A 874 -2.74 49.95 6.70
N LEU A 875 -3.07 49.33 7.84
CA LEU A 875 -4.33 48.64 8.09
C LEU A 875 -5.16 49.46 9.07
N SER A 876 -6.43 49.71 8.74
CA SER A 876 -7.34 50.42 9.63
C SER A 876 -8.74 49.83 9.63
N ILE A 877 -9.42 49.91 10.78
CA ILE A 877 -10.81 49.45 10.93
C ILE A 877 -11.75 50.58 10.50
N ASP A 878 -12.47 50.35 9.40
CA ASP A 878 -13.39 51.28 8.78
C ASP A 878 -14.79 51.18 9.41
N THR A 879 -14.90 51.68 10.64
CA THR A 879 -16.15 51.80 11.41
C THR A 879 -16.28 53.20 12.03
N ASN A 880 -17.52 53.69 12.12
CA ASN A 880 -17.84 54.97 12.76
C ASN A 880 -17.78 54.88 14.30
N GLY A 881 -17.13 55.86 14.93
CA GLY A 881 -17.03 55.96 16.40
C GLY A 881 -15.95 55.07 17.03
N SER A 882 -16.10 54.78 18.33
CA SER A 882 -15.11 54.06 19.14
C SER A 882 -15.31 52.54 19.22
N TRP A 883 -16.17 51.99 18.36
CA TRP A 883 -16.57 50.58 18.37
C TRP A 883 -16.09 49.84 17.13
N ALA A 884 -15.78 48.56 17.31
CA ALA A 884 -15.45 47.62 16.25
C ALA A 884 -16.23 46.31 16.43
N THR A 885 -16.29 45.52 15.37
CA THR A 885 -16.94 44.20 15.37
C THR A 885 -15.89 43.13 15.09
N ALA A 886 -15.92 42.06 15.86
CA ALA A 886 -15.02 40.91 15.69
C ALA A 886 -15.77 39.59 15.84
N THR A 887 -15.22 38.52 15.29
CA THR A 887 -15.76 37.17 15.44
C THR A 887 -14.68 36.21 15.93
N LEU A 888 -14.99 35.44 16.96
CA LEU A 888 -14.26 34.22 17.30
C LEU A 888 -14.97 33.04 16.64
N ALA A 889 -14.25 32.26 15.83
CA ALA A 889 -14.84 31.13 15.14
C ALA A 889 -13.94 29.89 15.21
N VAL A 890 -14.57 28.74 15.44
CA VAL A 890 -13.96 27.41 15.30
C VAL A 890 -14.58 26.75 14.10
N THR A 891 -13.76 26.37 13.13
CA THR A 891 -14.20 25.61 11.97
C THR A 891 -13.58 24.23 12.01
N ARG A 892 -14.43 23.21 11.95
CA ARG A 892 -14.05 21.82 11.73
C ARG A 892 -14.25 21.48 10.27
N LEU A 893 -13.19 21.09 9.58
CA LEU A 893 -13.25 20.54 8.23
C LEU A 893 -13.23 19.01 8.32
N ALA A 894 -13.98 18.32 7.46
CA ALA A 894 -13.88 16.88 7.27
C ALA A 894 -13.96 16.51 5.78
N ASN A 895 -13.74 15.23 5.47
CA ASN A 895 -13.72 14.68 4.11
C ASN A 895 -12.69 15.35 3.18
N LEU A 896 -11.55 15.81 3.72
CA LEU A 896 -10.52 16.45 2.89
C LEU A 896 -9.73 15.39 2.12
N SER A 897 -9.93 15.34 0.80
CA SER A 897 -9.28 14.39 -0.10
C SER A 897 -7.75 14.43 -0.01
N TRP A 898 -7.15 15.62 0.10
CA TRP A 898 -5.70 15.81 0.22
C TRP A 898 -5.12 15.33 1.57
N LEU A 899 -5.97 15.11 2.59
CA LEU A 899 -5.60 14.49 3.87
C LEU A 899 -6.07 13.03 3.99
N GLY A 900 -6.47 12.40 2.87
CA GLY A 900 -6.97 11.03 2.83
C GLY A 900 -8.34 10.89 3.52
N GLY A 901 -9.25 11.84 3.27
CA GLY A 901 -10.60 11.87 3.84
C GLY A 901 -10.67 12.36 5.29
N ARG A 902 -9.53 12.66 5.92
CA ARG A 902 -9.47 13.13 7.30
C ARG A 902 -9.82 14.62 7.41
N GLY A 903 -10.25 15.02 8.59
CA GLY A 903 -10.52 16.40 8.96
C GLY A 903 -9.44 17.05 9.83
N TYR A 904 -9.55 18.36 10.02
CA TYR A 904 -8.84 19.13 11.05
C TYR A 904 -9.73 20.30 11.51
N SER A 905 -9.43 20.82 12.70
CA SER A 905 -10.13 21.99 13.25
C SER A 905 -9.18 23.17 13.31
N PHE A 906 -9.72 24.36 13.11
CA PHE A 906 -9.00 25.60 13.35
C PHE A 906 -9.86 26.62 14.09
N PHE A 907 -9.23 27.37 15.00
CA PHE A 907 -9.83 28.42 15.80
C PHE A 907 -9.15 29.75 15.48
N ALA A 908 -9.92 30.78 15.12
CA ALA A 908 -9.37 32.06 14.70
C ALA A 908 -10.21 33.24 15.19
N LEU A 909 -9.53 34.39 15.34
CA LEU A 909 -10.14 35.70 15.51
C LEU A 909 -10.23 36.39 14.16
N TYR A 910 -11.38 36.95 13.84
CA TYR A 910 -11.65 37.72 12.63
C TYR A 910 -11.98 39.16 13.03
N ILE A 911 -11.18 40.12 12.57
CA ILE A 911 -11.42 41.56 12.78
C ILE A 911 -12.09 42.08 11.51
N HIS A 912 -13.34 42.56 11.64
CA HIS A 912 -14.15 42.93 10.49
C HIS A 912 -13.92 44.37 10.02
N ASN A 913 -14.22 44.61 8.74
CA ASN A 913 -14.13 45.94 8.09
C ASN A 913 -12.72 46.54 8.10
N VAL A 914 -11.68 45.72 7.92
CA VAL A 914 -10.31 46.22 7.81
C VAL A 914 -10.05 46.68 6.36
N THR A 915 -9.42 47.84 6.22
CA THR A 915 -9.00 48.41 4.93
C THR A 915 -7.49 48.50 4.87
N SER A 916 -6.92 48.34 3.67
CA SER A 916 -5.49 48.47 3.40
C SER A 916 -5.21 49.57 2.38
N ASP A 917 -4.23 50.43 2.69
CA ASP A 917 -3.78 51.49 1.78
C ASP A 917 -2.99 50.92 0.59
N ASN A 918 -3.35 51.37 -0.62
CA ASN A 918 -3.09 50.76 -1.94
C ASN A 918 -1.62 50.58 -2.42
N LYS A 919 -0.59 50.77 -1.59
CA LYS A 919 0.81 50.85 -2.08
C LYS A 919 1.62 49.55 -2.02
N THR A 920 1.13 48.47 -1.40
CA THR A 920 1.96 47.27 -1.09
C THR A 920 1.28 45.90 -1.30
N ALA A 921 0.01 45.85 -1.71
CA ALA A 921 -0.76 44.60 -1.74
C ALA A 921 -0.60 43.79 -3.05
N THR A 922 -0.14 42.54 -2.97
CA THR A 922 -0.04 41.59 -4.11
C THR A 922 -0.87 40.33 -3.82
N GLY A 923 -1.62 39.82 -4.80
CA GLY A 923 -2.46 38.61 -4.61
C GLY A 923 -3.50 38.35 -5.72
N ALA A 924 -3.89 37.08 -5.86
CA ALA A 924 -4.70 36.53 -6.94
C ALA A 924 -6.20 36.83 -6.79
N LEU A 925 -6.65 37.91 -7.43
CA LEU A 925 -8.01 37.98 -7.98
C LEU A 925 -7.86 37.79 -9.50
N THR A 926 -8.87 37.22 -10.14
CA THR A 926 -8.90 37.03 -11.61
C THR A 926 -8.58 38.34 -12.33
N ASP A 927 -7.92 38.27 -13.49
CA ASP A 927 -7.44 39.40 -14.29
C ASP A 927 -8.47 40.53 -14.56
N ASN A 928 -9.76 40.32 -14.29
CA ASN A 928 -10.83 41.31 -14.41
C ASN A 928 -11.02 42.27 -13.22
N GLU A 929 -10.47 42.01 -12.02
CA GLU A 929 -10.61 42.92 -10.84
C GLU A 929 -9.36 43.79 -10.60
N LEU A 930 -8.27 43.53 -11.33
CA LEU A 930 -7.03 44.32 -11.34
C LEU A 930 -7.19 45.71 -12.00
N ALA A 931 -8.36 46.01 -12.58
CA ALA A 931 -8.61 47.24 -13.33
C ALA A 931 -9.14 48.43 -12.51
N THR A 932 -9.51 48.26 -11.24
CA THR A 932 -10.05 49.35 -10.40
C THR A 932 -9.22 49.52 -9.13
N GLY A 933 -8.26 50.47 -9.14
CA GLY A 933 -7.36 50.79 -8.02
C GLY A 933 -8.02 51.38 -6.76
N GLY A 934 -9.02 50.71 -6.19
CA GLY A 934 -9.66 51.05 -4.91
C GLY A 934 -9.00 50.34 -3.71
N ALA A 935 -9.13 50.91 -2.51
CA ALA A 935 -8.59 50.32 -1.26
C ALA A 935 -9.16 48.90 -1.04
N LYS A 936 -8.31 47.95 -0.63
CA LYS A 936 -8.75 46.56 -0.37
C LYS A 936 -9.41 46.48 0.99
N LYS A 937 -10.65 45.96 1.05
CA LYS A 937 -11.46 45.82 2.27
C LYS A 937 -11.77 44.34 2.54
N GLY A 938 -11.63 43.91 3.79
CA GLY A 938 -11.83 42.51 4.17
C GLY A 938 -11.77 42.26 5.67
N ASP A 939 -11.76 40.98 6.04
CA ASP A 939 -11.59 40.53 7.42
C ASP A 939 -10.12 40.23 7.70
N PHE A 940 -9.54 40.79 8.76
CA PHE A 940 -8.16 40.52 9.12
C PHE A 940 -8.06 39.40 10.16
N ILE A 941 -7.14 38.46 9.96
CA ILE A 941 -6.91 37.33 10.87
C ILE A 941 -5.52 37.48 11.52
N PRO A 942 -5.43 37.97 12.78
CA PRO A 942 -4.15 38.15 13.45
C PRO A 942 -3.47 36.81 13.79
N VAL A 943 -4.25 35.77 14.11
CA VAL A 943 -3.75 34.44 14.45
C VAL A 943 -4.79 33.37 14.13
N MET A 944 -4.32 32.19 13.72
CA MET A 944 -5.14 30.98 13.55
C MET A 944 -4.49 29.82 14.29
N PHE A 945 -5.24 29.20 15.20
CA PHE A 945 -4.83 27.97 15.88
C PHE A 945 -5.34 26.76 15.11
N GLU A 946 -4.50 25.76 14.87
CA GLU A 946 -4.88 24.51 14.21
C GLU A 946 -4.45 23.30 15.05
N ASN A 947 -5.22 22.20 14.98
CA ASN A 947 -4.96 21.00 15.78
C ASN A 947 -4.13 19.91 15.06
N LYS A 948 -3.56 20.21 13.88
CA LYS A 948 -2.71 19.28 13.11
C LYS A 948 -1.50 19.96 12.50
N ALA A 949 -0.38 19.25 12.42
CA ALA A 949 0.86 19.76 11.85
C ALA A 949 0.79 19.97 10.33
N ASP A 950 0.15 19.06 9.59
CA ASP A 950 0.05 19.11 8.13
C ASP A 950 -0.53 20.45 7.60
N PRO A 951 -1.71 20.95 8.04
CA PRO A 951 -2.25 22.23 7.58
C PRO A 951 -1.44 23.45 8.08
N ILE A 952 -0.71 23.32 9.20
CA ILE A 952 0.17 24.39 9.71
C ILE A 952 1.37 24.53 8.79
N ILE A 953 2.08 23.43 8.53
CA ILE A 953 3.30 23.42 7.71
C ILE A 953 2.95 23.81 6.27
N THR A 954 1.95 23.14 5.70
CA THR A 954 1.54 23.40 4.31
C THR A 954 0.91 24.78 4.13
N GLY A 955 0.18 25.29 5.12
CA GLY A 955 -0.49 26.59 5.07
C GLY A 955 0.42 27.78 5.36
N ARG A 956 1.42 27.66 6.25
CA ARG A 956 2.37 28.76 6.54
C ARG A 956 3.23 29.09 5.33
N GLU A 957 3.79 28.07 4.68
CA GLU A 957 4.62 28.25 3.48
C GLU A 957 3.82 28.77 2.27
N GLU A 958 2.51 28.57 2.28
CA GLU A 958 1.61 28.91 1.18
C GLU A 958 0.92 30.27 1.36
N LEU A 959 0.40 30.55 2.55
CA LEU A 959 -0.46 31.70 2.82
C LEU A 959 0.27 32.85 3.50
N GLY A 960 1.45 32.56 4.08
CA GLY A 960 2.36 33.55 4.66
C GLY A 960 1.93 34.15 6.01
N PHE A 961 0.84 33.67 6.62
CA PHE A 961 0.31 34.20 7.89
C PHE A 961 0.48 33.28 9.11
N SER A 962 0.32 33.86 10.30
CA SER A 962 0.53 33.25 11.61
C SER A 962 -0.48 32.15 11.95
N LYS A 963 -0.19 30.93 11.51
CA LYS A 963 -0.84 29.70 12.01
C LYS A 963 -0.05 29.16 13.20
N VAL A 964 -0.67 28.69 14.28
CA VAL A 964 0.01 28.10 15.45
C VAL A 964 -0.72 26.86 15.92
N PHE A 965 -0.05 25.97 16.65
CA PHE A 965 -0.69 24.76 17.16
C PHE A 965 -1.50 25.06 18.43
N ALA A 966 -2.70 24.48 18.54
CA ALA A 966 -3.42 24.31 19.79
C ALA A 966 -4.20 22.99 19.80
N THR A 967 -4.38 22.42 20.98
CA THR A 967 -5.40 21.40 21.23
C THR A 967 -6.76 22.09 21.17
N LEU A 968 -7.67 21.57 20.34
CA LEU A 968 -9.03 22.10 20.16
C LEU A 968 -10.02 20.97 20.41
N GLU A 969 -10.68 20.98 21.56
CA GLU A 969 -11.64 19.96 21.99
C GLU A 969 -13.04 20.56 21.99
N ASP A 970 -13.87 20.14 21.03
CA ASP A 970 -15.24 20.62 20.90
C ASP A 970 -16.27 19.52 21.19
N THR A 971 -17.37 19.90 21.86
CA THR A 971 -18.55 19.06 22.11
C THR A 971 -19.78 19.79 21.61
N SER A 972 -20.69 19.09 20.93
CA SER A 972 -21.92 19.67 20.39
C SER A 972 -23.11 18.78 20.69
N THR A 973 -24.21 19.38 21.12
CA THR A 973 -25.53 18.76 21.27
C THR A 973 -26.53 19.46 20.33
N ALA A 974 -27.80 19.02 20.35
CA ALA A 974 -28.86 19.68 19.58
C ALA A 974 -29.14 21.12 20.05
N SER A 975 -28.84 21.46 21.31
CA SER A 975 -29.17 22.76 21.91
C SER A 975 -27.95 23.51 22.45
N SER A 976 -26.74 22.96 22.35
CA SER A 976 -25.53 23.60 22.86
C SER A 976 -24.25 23.21 22.10
N TYR A 977 -23.22 24.03 22.22
CA TYR A 977 -21.87 23.78 21.74
C TYR A 977 -20.87 24.27 22.80
N SER A 978 -19.78 23.55 23.00
CA SER A 978 -18.67 23.97 23.86
C SER A 978 -17.33 23.65 23.23
N LEU A 979 -16.38 24.57 23.29
CA LEU A 979 -14.98 24.40 22.91
C LEU A 979 -14.08 24.62 24.13
N SER A 980 -13.10 23.75 24.32
CA SER A 980 -11.87 24.02 25.07
C SER A 980 -10.68 24.13 24.10
N ALA A 981 -9.95 25.25 24.19
CA ALA A 981 -8.71 25.48 23.45
C ALA A 981 -7.53 25.58 24.42
N GLY A 982 -6.49 24.80 24.17
CA GLY A 982 -5.36 24.66 25.09
C GLY A 982 -4.03 24.30 24.42
N TRP A 983 -2.98 24.21 25.21
CA TRP A 983 -1.65 23.77 24.81
C TRP A 983 -1.08 22.87 25.92
N GLU A 984 -0.62 21.67 25.54
CA GLU A 984 -0.11 20.64 26.46
C GLU A 984 -1.02 20.38 27.68
N GLY A 985 -2.34 20.31 27.44
CA GLY A 985 -3.34 20.06 28.49
C GLY A 985 -3.67 21.28 29.36
N THR A 986 -3.05 22.44 29.13
CA THR A 986 -3.41 23.69 29.81
C THR A 986 -4.34 24.52 28.93
N GLU A 987 -5.53 24.80 29.43
CA GLU A 987 -6.57 25.55 28.73
C GLU A 987 -6.30 27.06 28.76
N PHE A 988 -6.44 27.74 27.62
CA PHE A 988 -6.34 29.20 27.52
C PHE A 988 -7.67 29.87 27.14
N CYS A 989 -8.61 29.15 26.54
CA CYS A 989 -9.90 29.69 26.10
C CYS A 989 -11.00 28.63 26.13
N THR A 990 -12.17 28.99 26.67
CA THR A 990 -13.43 28.24 26.52
C THR A 990 -14.45 29.06 25.77
N LEU A 991 -15.22 28.44 24.88
CA LEU A 991 -16.35 29.07 24.20
C LEU A 991 -17.59 28.18 24.33
N THR A 992 -18.69 28.71 24.85
CA THR A 992 -19.96 27.99 24.99
C THR A 992 -21.10 28.72 24.29
N LEU A 993 -21.94 27.95 23.61
CA LEU A 993 -23.19 28.37 22.98
C LEU A 993 -24.32 27.52 23.58
N GLU A 994 -25.39 28.15 24.04
CA GLU A 994 -26.55 27.48 24.66
C GLU A 994 -27.85 27.97 24.03
N GLY A 995 -28.88 27.12 24.06
CA GLY A 995 -30.18 27.42 23.47
C GLY A 995 -30.12 27.54 21.94
N LEU A 996 -29.37 26.66 21.27
CA LEU A 996 -29.27 26.64 19.81
C LEU A 996 -30.64 26.32 19.18
N VAL A 997 -31.13 27.22 18.32
CA VAL A 997 -32.37 27.06 17.56
C VAL A 997 -32.08 27.28 16.08
N GLU A 998 -32.51 26.33 15.26
CA GLU A 998 -32.34 26.41 13.81
C GLU A 998 -33.12 27.60 13.21
N VAL A 999 -32.51 28.30 12.26
CA VAL A 999 -33.16 29.39 11.53
C VAL A 999 -33.43 29.03 10.06
N PRO A 1000 -34.50 29.57 9.45
CA PRO A 1000 -34.93 29.17 8.10
C PRO A 1000 -33.98 29.55 6.96
N SER A 1001 -33.08 30.51 7.19
CA SER A 1001 -32.10 30.98 6.22
C SER A 1001 -30.74 31.10 6.89
N ALA A 1002 -29.75 30.36 6.38
CA ALA A 1002 -28.38 30.46 6.84
C ALA A 1002 -27.71 31.72 6.27
N GLU A 1003 -27.16 32.57 7.14
CA GLU A 1003 -26.26 33.65 6.75
C GLU A 1003 -24.79 33.19 6.88
N PRO A 1004 -23.94 33.41 5.87
CA PRO A 1004 -22.52 33.15 6.00
C PRO A 1004 -21.89 33.94 7.14
N THR A 1005 -21.06 33.28 7.95
CA THR A 1005 -20.35 33.88 9.09
C THR A 1005 -19.28 34.89 8.67
N THR A 1006 -18.64 34.67 7.53
CA THR A 1006 -17.66 35.58 6.92
C THR A 1006 -17.97 35.69 5.43
N GLN A 1007 -18.34 36.88 4.98
CA GLN A 1007 -18.67 37.16 3.57
C GLN A 1007 -17.55 37.92 2.86
N ALA A 1008 -16.68 38.56 3.64
CA ALA A 1008 -15.60 39.37 3.14
C ALA A 1008 -14.35 38.52 2.87
N PRO A 1009 -13.51 38.87 1.87
CA PRO A 1009 -12.23 38.22 1.67
C PRO A 1009 -11.32 38.41 2.89
N SER A 1010 -10.46 37.45 3.16
CA SER A 1010 -9.52 37.54 4.29
C SER A 1010 -8.25 38.28 3.88
N LEU A 1011 -7.83 39.21 4.75
CA LEU A 1011 -6.60 39.98 4.61
C LEU A 1011 -5.51 39.35 5.48
N HIS A 1012 -4.36 39.09 4.87
CA HIS A 1012 -3.20 38.49 5.53
C HIS A 1012 -1.96 39.35 5.34
N TRP A 1013 -1.23 39.62 6.43
CA TRP A 1013 0.01 40.38 6.40
C TRP A 1013 1.21 39.43 6.31
N ASN A 1014 1.97 39.53 5.23
CA ASN A 1014 3.13 38.68 4.94
C ASN A 1014 4.41 39.51 5.06
N ALA A 1015 5.34 39.07 5.92
CA ALA A 1015 6.66 39.68 6.05
C ALA A 1015 7.75 38.75 5.50
N ILE A 1016 8.52 39.23 4.50
CA ILE A 1016 9.71 38.53 4.02
C ILE A 1016 10.92 39.05 4.80
N THR A 1017 11.57 38.17 5.56
CA THR A 1017 12.81 38.53 6.25
C THR A 1017 13.97 38.55 5.25
N SER A 1018 14.48 39.74 4.94
CA SER A 1018 15.76 39.92 4.26
C SER A 1018 16.88 39.60 5.25
N SER A 1019 17.64 38.53 5.00
CA SER A 1019 18.73 38.09 5.88
C SER A 1019 20.05 38.84 5.67
N LYS A 1020 20.10 39.90 4.86
CA LYS A 1020 21.39 40.44 4.38
C LYS A 1020 21.74 41.89 4.65
N GLU A 1021 20.85 42.76 5.14
CA GLU A 1021 21.27 44.14 5.47
C GLU A 1021 20.58 44.68 6.73
N SER A 1022 21.38 45.01 7.74
CA SER A 1022 20.92 45.78 8.90
C SER A 1022 20.66 47.22 8.45
N GLY A 1023 19.38 47.59 8.29
CA GLY A 1023 19.02 49.00 8.16
C GLY A 1023 17.84 49.33 7.24
N HIS A 1024 17.44 48.49 6.29
CA HIS A 1024 16.33 48.85 5.40
C HIS A 1024 15.35 47.72 5.05
N ASN A 1025 14.08 48.06 5.30
CA ASN A 1025 12.83 47.61 4.68
C ASN A 1025 12.34 46.19 5.01
N TYR A 1026 11.76 46.06 6.22
CA TYR A 1026 10.59 45.19 6.42
C TYR A 1026 9.52 45.64 5.41
N ARG A 1027 9.44 44.99 4.24
CA ARG A 1027 8.32 45.22 3.33
C ARG A 1027 7.28 44.17 3.61
N GLY A 1028 6.35 44.49 4.51
CA GLY A 1028 5.14 43.71 4.64
C GLY A 1028 4.25 43.92 3.43
N THR A 1029 3.60 42.85 2.98
CA THR A 1029 2.63 42.90 1.88
C THR A 1029 1.31 42.33 2.37
N VAL A 1030 0.20 42.95 1.98
CA VAL A 1030 -1.13 42.42 2.24
C VAL A 1030 -1.52 41.51 1.09
N THR A 1031 -1.77 40.23 1.39
CA THR A 1031 -2.35 39.28 0.45
C THR A 1031 -3.82 39.06 0.79
N VAL A 1032 -4.65 39.10 -0.25
CA VAL A 1032 -6.10 38.92 -0.14
C VAL A 1032 -6.43 37.52 -0.62
N TYR A 1033 -7.18 36.78 0.19
CA TYR A 1033 -7.69 35.46 -0.18
C TYR A 1033 -9.22 35.50 -0.24
N PRO A 1034 -9.84 34.77 -1.17
CA PRO A 1034 -11.28 34.64 -1.18
C PRO A 1034 -11.77 34.03 0.14
N PRO A 1035 -12.99 34.38 0.59
CA PRO A 1035 -13.59 33.71 1.73
C PRO A 1035 -13.64 32.20 1.49
N PHE A 1036 -13.61 31.42 2.57
CA PHE A 1036 -13.78 29.97 2.46
C PHE A 1036 -15.12 29.70 1.75
N PRO A 1037 -15.16 28.86 0.70
CA PRO A 1037 -16.36 28.70 -0.12
C PRO A 1037 -17.53 28.21 0.73
N THR A 1038 -18.60 29.00 0.74
CA THR A 1038 -19.90 28.60 1.26
C THR A 1038 -20.51 27.58 0.31
N SER A 1039 -20.77 26.35 0.80
CA SER A 1039 -21.46 25.33 0.00
C SER A 1039 -22.97 25.59 -0.06
N GLU A 1040 -23.63 25.22 -1.16
CA GLU A 1040 -25.10 25.23 -1.25
C GLU A 1040 -25.72 24.32 -0.17
N GLY A 1041 -26.81 24.78 0.48
CA GLY A 1041 -27.59 23.97 1.42
C GLY A 1041 -27.13 23.99 2.89
N GLN A 1042 -26.48 25.06 3.35
CA GLN A 1042 -26.10 25.25 4.75
C GLN A 1042 -27.29 25.36 5.70
N ARG A 1043 -27.09 24.87 6.92
CA ARG A 1043 -28.01 25.05 8.04
C ARG A 1043 -27.35 25.93 9.10
N GLU A 1044 -28.14 26.81 9.70
CA GLU A 1044 -27.68 27.71 10.75
C GLU A 1044 -28.53 27.53 12.01
N TRP A 1045 -27.87 27.46 13.16
CA TRP A 1045 -28.49 27.48 14.47
C TRP A 1045 -28.02 28.71 15.23
N LYS A 1046 -28.95 29.54 15.70
CA LYS A 1046 -28.63 30.72 16.52
C LYS A 1046 -28.66 30.36 18.00
N ALA A 1047 -27.67 30.81 18.75
CA ALA A 1047 -27.60 30.57 20.18
C ALA A 1047 -28.41 31.61 20.96
N GLY A 1048 -29.15 31.17 21.98
CA GLY A 1048 -29.83 32.07 22.92
C GLY A 1048 -28.86 32.71 23.92
N VAL A 1049 -27.80 32.00 24.30
CA VAL A 1049 -26.74 32.50 25.18
C VAL A 1049 -25.39 32.08 24.59
N ALA A 1050 -24.42 32.99 24.61
CA ALA A 1050 -23.05 32.67 24.23
C ALA A 1050 -22.06 33.30 25.20
N LYS A 1051 -21.04 32.53 25.59
CA LYS A 1051 -19.98 32.96 26.51
C LYS A 1051 -18.63 32.52 25.97
N VAL A 1052 -17.62 33.33 26.26
CA VAL A 1052 -16.22 32.96 26.07
C VAL A 1052 -15.45 33.42 27.29
N ASN A 1053 -14.63 32.53 27.84
CA ASN A 1053 -13.76 32.84 28.97
C ASN A 1053 -12.33 32.50 28.58
N PHE A 1054 -11.43 33.42 28.86
CA PHE A 1054 -10.01 33.16 28.76
C PHE A 1054 -9.45 32.79 30.14
N THR A 1055 -8.29 32.14 30.15
CA THR A 1055 -7.59 31.81 31.41
C THR A 1055 -7.32 33.05 32.27
N ASP A 1056 -7.39 32.89 33.59
CA ASP A 1056 -7.07 33.95 34.56
C ASP A 1056 -5.57 34.04 34.89
N LEU A 1057 -4.75 33.10 34.39
CA LEU A 1057 -3.30 33.08 34.62
C LEU A 1057 -2.66 34.39 34.15
N GLY A 1058 -1.81 34.99 34.98
CA GLY A 1058 -1.15 36.27 34.69
C GLY A 1058 0.36 36.23 34.96
N GLY A 1059 1.08 37.21 34.39
CA GLY A 1059 2.51 37.39 34.62
C GLY A 1059 3.33 36.13 34.35
N GLN A 1060 4.17 35.72 35.30
CA GLN A 1060 5.03 34.55 35.15
C GLN A 1060 4.26 33.23 35.01
N GLN A 1061 3.09 33.09 35.63
CA GLN A 1061 2.30 31.85 35.53
C GLN A 1061 1.80 31.62 34.10
N LEU A 1062 1.40 32.70 33.40
CA LEU A 1062 1.03 32.62 31.99
C LEU A 1062 2.20 32.25 31.10
N VAL A 1063 3.39 32.82 31.36
CA VAL A 1063 4.62 32.49 30.61
C VAL A 1063 5.06 31.05 30.85
N GLN A 1064 4.91 30.53 32.08
CA GLN A 1064 5.24 29.13 32.39
C GLN A 1064 4.27 28.14 31.73
N ALA A 1065 2.97 28.45 31.74
CA ALA A 1065 1.96 27.63 31.09
C ALA A 1065 2.06 27.68 29.55
N PHE A 1066 2.46 28.83 29.00
CA PHE A 1066 2.45 29.11 27.57
C PHE A 1066 3.73 29.83 27.12
N PRO A 1067 4.91 29.18 27.18
CA PRO A 1067 6.20 29.85 26.96
C PRO A 1067 6.33 30.51 25.58
N THR A 1068 5.72 29.91 24.56
CA THR A 1068 5.77 30.41 23.17
C THR A 1068 4.47 31.11 22.74
N LEU A 1069 3.40 31.02 23.53
CA LEU A 1069 2.06 31.53 23.19
C LEU A 1069 1.54 32.62 24.15
N SER A 1070 2.23 32.88 25.26
CA SER A 1070 1.79 33.81 26.31
C SER A 1070 1.43 35.20 25.78
N HIS A 1071 2.23 35.76 24.88
CA HIS A 1071 1.95 37.06 24.25
C HIS A 1071 0.69 37.06 23.36
N ILE A 1072 0.41 35.95 22.66
CA ILE A 1072 -0.81 35.79 21.85
C ILE A 1072 -2.02 35.66 22.77
N ILE A 1073 -1.91 34.83 23.81
CA ILE A 1073 -2.99 34.59 24.77
C ILE A 1073 -3.30 35.88 25.54
N GLU A 1074 -2.29 36.65 25.96
CA GLU A 1074 -2.47 37.95 26.60
C GLU A 1074 -3.19 38.95 25.68
N GLY A 1075 -2.84 38.96 24.38
CA GLY A 1075 -3.53 39.79 23.38
C GLY A 1075 -4.99 39.39 23.16
N LEU A 1076 -5.33 38.10 23.28
CA LEU A 1076 -6.73 37.66 23.21
C LEU A 1076 -7.51 38.01 24.48
N ARG A 1077 -6.89 37.89 25.66
CA ARG A 1077 -7.50 38.18 26.97
C ARG A 1077 -7.94 39.63 27.12
N GLY A 1078 -7.21 40.58 26.52
CA GLY A 1078 -7.58 42.00 26.62
C GLY A 1078 -8.75 42.40 25.72
N ILE A 1079 -9.26 41.51 24.87
CA ILE A 1079 -10.44 41.79 24.04
C ILE A 1079 -11.69 41.78 24.93
N GLN A 1080 -12.24 42.96 25.18
CA GLN A 1080 -13.49 43.09 25.93
C GLN A 1080 -14.70 42.84 25.04
N ILE A 1081 -15.54 41.90 25.44
CA ILE A 1081 -16.83 41.63 24.79
C ILE A 1081 -17.89 42.51 25.44
N VAL A 1082 -18.26 43.58 24.75
CA VAL A 1082 -19.20 44.59 25.26
C VAL A 1082 -20.64 44.14 25.03
N GLU A 1083 -20.89 43.56 23.87
CA GLU A 1083 -22.22 43.11 23.44
C GLU A 1083 -22.05 41.96 22.44
N VAL A 1084 -22.76 40.86 22.65
CA VAL A 1084 -22.84 39.76 21.67
C VAL A 1084 -23.84 40.16 20.58
N LEU A 1085 -23.38 40.23 19.33
CA LEU A 1085 -24.19 40.68 18.19
C LEU A 1085 -24.83 39.52 17.44
N LYS A 1086 -24.06 38.45 17.20
CA LYS A 1086 -24.52 37.20 16.58
C LYS A 1086 -23.73 36.03 17.17
N SER A 1087 -24.37 34.89 17.32
CA SER A 1087 -23.69 33.67 17.76
C SER A 1087 -24.48 32.45 17.31
N GLY A 1088 -23.76 31.38 17.00
CA GLY A 1088 -24.40 30.22 16.44
C GLY A 1088 -23.46 29.19 15.87
N VAL A 1089 -24.05 28.22 15.19
CA VAL A 1089 -23.37 27.15 14.48
C VAL A 1089 -23.85 27.18 13.04
N LEU A 1090 -22.91 27.20 12.10
CA LEU A 1090 -23.15 27.06 10.67
C LEU A 1090 -22.56 25.72 10.24
N ALA A 1091 -23.34 24.86 9.60
CA ALA A 1091 -22.84 23.58 9.11
C ALA A 1091 -23.24 23.33 7.67
N SER A 1092 -22.33 22.71 6.91
CA SER A 1092 -22.67 22.06 5.64
C SER A 1092 -23.71 20.97 5.87
N ARG A 1093 -24.56 20.70 4.88
CA ARG A 1093 -25.68 19.74 4.94
C ARG A 1093 -25.33 18.36 5.53
N ASP A 1094 -24.08 17.92 5.36
CA ASP A 1094 -23.60 16.59 5.75
C ASP A 1094 -22.96 16.52 7.16
N MET A 1095 -23.07 17.57 7.98
CA MET A 1095 -22.46 17.66 9.33
C MET A 1095 -23.43 17.99 10.47
#